data_AF-A0A256XDR5-F1
#
_entry.id   AF-A0A256XDR5-F1
#
_cell.length_a   1.000
_cell.length_b   1.000
_cell.length_c   1.000
_cell.angle_alpha   90.00
_cell.angle_beta   90.00
_cell.angle_gamma   90.00
#
_symmetry.space_group_name_H-M   'P 1'
#
loop_
_entity.id
_entity.type
_entity.pdbx_description
1 polymer ?
#
loop_
_entity_poly.entity_id
_entity_poly.type
_entity_poly.pdbx_seq_one_letter_code
_entity_poly.pdbx_strand_id
1 'polypeptide(L)'
;MAKAVEVLVCGVVQGVGFRPYVYRLAAEYKLVGYVINLGDAGVRIWAEGDDVSIDKFLIVLQNNPPSSARIDELRVESRNPAGYGGFSIKKSQGLGIKGDIAPDRAICEYCLIELRDKKNPRYDYPFISCVDCGPRFTSIKRLPYDRENTSYDCFPPCPACINEYDNPKKRRFHAQTISCPRCGPRYYLTDKKGALIESGDVLHQAATLLKEGAILTIKGVGGMHLACRTKDDEVIKKLRKRTHRAQQPFAIMALDIDIISSFASINKKERNLLVSGERPIVLLNKKDSYDLSDLIAPGLDSVGVMLPYTGLHHLLMPLMGEPLVLSSANMPGEPMAMANKQAIRLGLSDYLLLHDLDIVNRCDDSVMKLVNGKESFLRRSRGFAPTTLDVINSKGVNVLALGAEHNSNTCFLREDKAYVSQYIGNTSKPPTLAYLKQSAKYLMSLMGGKPDEVACDLHPGYQSSRLADEISQEYDIPLVAVQHHHAHLCSLLAEHGLDEIVCLCVDGAGYGLDDTIWGGEIIVYDGNTFTRAAHLAPQRMPGGDKAAYYPSRMLLGVLYDRFTATELEELAGRLGLKFELEGMEANVVLQQLDKNLNVTLSSSCGRVLDSLAALLGVCYHRSYDGEPAIKLEALGNKGKKTLKIPIEFKDGVLDTTSIVVEALRLKQEGARISDIAYCAQKALALGLGEMAVEVAEEYRIKTLGISGGVAYNNIIVKSIADYVRKKGIKFKQHTVLPPGDGCISLGQAQYVLERKNG
;
A
#
# COMPACT_ATOMS: atom_id res chain seq x y z
N MET A 1 2.24 -52.83 4.14
CA MET A 1 0.80 -52.79 4.51
C MET A 1 0.23 -51.50 3.94
N ALA A 2 -1.07 -51.45 3.61
CA ALA A 2 -1.67 -50.18 3.19
C ALA A 2 -1.83 -49.28 4.41
N LYS A 3 -1.25 -48.08 4.35
CA LYS A 3 -1.39 -47.03 5.36
C LYS A 3 -2.29 -45.95 4.80
N ALA A 4 -3.00 -45.24 5.67
CA ALA A 4 -3.68 -44.01 5.31
C ALA A 4 -3.15 -42.86 6.16
N VAL A 5 -3.09 -41.67 5.56
CA VAL A 5 -2.81 -40.43 6.26
C VAL A 5 -3.88 -39.40 5.95
N GLU A 6 -4.26 -38.66 6.99
CA GLU A 6 -4.99 -37.41 6.85
C GLU A 6 -3.98 -36.26 7.00
N VAL A 7 -3.94 -35.38 6.00
CA VAL A 7 -3.06 -34.21 5.99
C VAL A 7 -3.93 -32.96 6.01
N LEU A 8 -3.70 -32.09 6.98
CA LEU A 8 -4.27 -30.75 7.02
C LEU A 8 -3.17 -29.75 6.64
N VAL A 9 -3.44 -28.96 5.61
CA VAL A 9 -2.50 -27.96 5.08
C VAL A 9 -3.10 -26.57 5.28
N CYS A 10 -2.34 -25.70 5.95
CA CYS A 10 -2.71 -24.31 6.22
C CYS A 10 -1.69 -23.35 5.58
N GLY A 11 -2.17 -22.17 5.18
CA GLY A 11 -1.41 -21.12 4.51
C GLY A 11 -2.13 -20.59 3.27
N VAL A 12 -1.40 -20.05 2.30
CA VAL A 12 -1.96 -19.65 1.01
C VAL A 12 -2.08 -20.90 0.12
N VAL A 13 -3.15 -21.67 0.31
CA VAL A 13 -3.35 -22.97 -0.36
C VAL A 13 -4.66 -23.08 -1.14
N GLN A 14 -5.52 -22.07 -1.08
CA GLN A 14 -6.72 -21.97 -1.93
C GLN A 14 -6.55 -20.93 -3.04
N GLY A 15 -7.10 -21.23 -4.22
CA GLY A 15 -6.98 -20.36 -5.40
C GLY A 15 -5.61 -20.35 -6.07
N VAL A 16 -4.71 -21.26 -5.70
CA VAL A 16 -3.31 -21.28 -6.15
C VAL A 16 -2.94 -22.57 -6.89
N GLY A 17 -3.94 -23.26 -7.44
CA GLY A 17 -3.74 -24.55 -8.12
C GLY A 17 -3.36 -25.71 -7.20
N PHE A 18 -3.54 -25.59 -5.89
CA PHE A 18 -3.13 -26.60 -4.92
C PHE A 18 -3.88 -27.94 -5.07
N ARG A 19 -5.22 -27.93 -5.18
CA ARG A 19 -6.03 -29.14 -5.43
C ARG A 19 -5.57 -29.91 -6.68
N PRO A 20 -5.40 -29.25 -7.87
CA PRO A 20 -4.77 -29.84 -9.05
C PRO A 20 -3.39 -30.44 -8.81
N TYR A 21 -2.54 -29.72 -8.07
CA TYR A 21 -1.19 -30.17 -7.76
C TYR A 21 -1.22 -31.44 -6.91
N VAL A 22 -1.99 -31.46 -5.83
CA VAL A 22 -2.17 -32.62 -4.95
C VAL A 22 -2.70 -33.82 -5.73
N TYR A 23 -3.69 -33.63 -6.60
CA TYR A 23 -4.22 -34.70 -7.44
C TYR A 23 -3.14 -35.31 -8.35
N ARG A 24 -2.35 -34.47 -9.03
CA ARG A 24 -1.26 -34.94 -9.91
C ARG A 24 -0.18 -35.67 -9.12
N LEU A 25 0.18 -35.12 -7.96
CA LEU A 25 1.18 -35.71 -7.07
C LEU A 25 0.73 -37.06 -6.53
N ALA A 26 -0.52 -37.18 -6.11
CA ALA A 26 -1.10 -38.46 -5.67
C ALA A 26 -1.10 -39.49 -6.81
N ALA A 27 -1.44 -39.08 -8.04
CA ALA A 27 -1.40 -39.96 -9.21
C ALA A 27 0.03 -40.42 -9.56
N GLU A 28 1.03 -39.54 -9.45
CA GLU A 28 2.45 -39.87 -9.66
C GLU A 28 2.94 -40.95 -8.71
N TYR A 29 2.55 -40.86 -7.43
CA TYR A 29 2.88 -41.84 -6.39
C TYR A 29 1.86 -42.97 -6.26
N LYS A 30 0.91 -43.10 -7.20
CA LYS A 30 -0.13 -44.15 -7.22
C LYS A 30 -0.95 -44.26 -5.92
N LEU A 31 -1.18 -43.13 -5.25
CA LEU A 31 -1.99 -43.03 -4.04
C LEU A 31 -3.47 -42.93 -4.38
N VAL A 32 -4.33 -43.41 -3.48
CA VAL A 32 -5.79 -43.29 -3.56
C VAL A 32 -6.33 -42.41 -2.42
N GLY A 33 -7.52 -41.84 -2.57
CA GLY A 33 -8.11 -40.95 -1.57
C GLY A 33 -8.71 -39.67 -2.17
N TYR A 34 -8.50 -38.53 -1.51
CA TYR A 34 -9.06 -37.27 -2.00
C TYR A 34 -8.34 -36.01 -1.49
N VAL A 35 -8.61 -34.90 -2.15
CA VAL A 35 -8.30 -33.55 -1.67
C VAL A 35 -9.56 -32.67 -1.67
N ILE A 36 -9.71 -31.82 -0.67
CA ILE A 36 -10.88 -30.97 -0.48
C ILE A 36 -10.48 -29.60 0.08
N ASN A 37 -11.09 -28.54 -0.44
CA ASN A 37 -11.00 -27.22 0.17
C ASN A 37 -11.94 -27.14 1.37
N LEU A 38 -11.44 -26.60 2.47
CA LEU A 38 -12.20 -26.34 3.67
C LEU A 38 -12.73 -24.90 3.65
N GLY A 39 -13.77 -24.60 4.44
CA GLY A 39 -14.43 -23.27 4.51
C GLY A 39 -13.56 -22.14 5.07
N ASP A 40 -12.27 -22.39 5.21
CA ASP A 40 -11.38 -21.69 6.11
C ASP A 40 -10.08 -21.23 5.47
N ALA A 41 -10.03 -21.34 4.15
CA ALA A 41 -8.87 -21.16 3.30
C ALA A 41 -7.78 -22.27 3.42
N GLY A 42 -8.00 -23.33 4.19
CA GLY A 42 -7.15 -24.53 4.29
C GLY A 42 -7.53 -25.65 3.34
N VAL A 43 -6.70 -26.70 3.30
CA VAL A 43 -6.91 -27.90 2.45
C VAL A 43 -6.76 -29.17 3.29
N ARG A 44 -7.70 -30.10 3.14
CA ARG A 44 -7.59 -31.46 3.70
C ARG A 44 -7.29 -32.45 2.59
N ILE A 45 -6.35 -33.35 2.86
CA ILE A 45 -5.94 -34.43 1.97
C ILE A 45 -6.10 -35.75 2.73
N TRP A 46 -6.71 -36.72 2.09
CA TRP A 46 -6.71 -38.10 2.53
C TRP A 46 -5.94 -38.91 1.50
N ALA A 47 -4.88 -39.60 1.91
CA ALA A 47 -4.04 -40.38 1.02
C ALA A 47 -3.81 -41.79 1.59
N GLU A 48 -4.06 -42.81 0.77
CA GLU A 48 -3.82 -44.22 1.08
C GLU A 48 -2.86 -44.84 0.07
N GLY A 49 -1.95 -45.69 0.55
CA GLY A 49 -0.95 -46.35 -0.26
C GLY A 49 0.05 -47.14 0.56
N ASP A 50 1.15 -47.55 -0.06
CA ASP A 50 2.30 -48.08 0.66
C ASP A 50 3.09 -46.97 1.37
N ASP A 51 3.83 -47.34 2.42
CA ASP A 51 4.56 -46.38 3.27
C ASP A 51 5.55 -45.52 2.47
N VAL A 52 6.27 -46.12 1.51
CA VAL A 52 7.28 -45.42 0.71
C VAL A 52 6.63 -44.36 -0.18
N SER A 53 5.48 -44.67 -0.79
CA SER A 53 4.75 -43.72 -1.63
C SER A 53 4.15 -42.57 -0.83
N ILE A 54 3.63 -42.83 0.38
CA ILE A 54 3.10 -41.77 1.28
C ILE A 54 4.23 -40.84 1.74
N ASP A 55 5.36 -41.38 2.19
CA ASP A 55 6.46 -40.56 2.69
C ASP A 55 7.03 -39.66 1.58
N LYS A 56 7.20 -40.20 0.36
CA LYS A 56 7.61 -39.39 -0.81
C LYS A 56 6.59 -38.32 -1.16
N PHE A 57 5.30 -38.63 -1.13
CA PHE A 57 4.23 -37.67 -1.37
C PHE A 57 4.30 -36.51 -0.37
N LEU A 58 4.45 -36.79 0.93
CA LEU A 58 4.53 -35.76 1.98
C LEU A 58 5.77 -34.87 1.81
N ILE A 59 6.93 -35.47 1.52
CA ILE A 59 8.19 -34.73 1.28
C ILE A 59 8.04 -33.78 0.09
N VAL A 60 7.47 -34.24 -1.03
CA VAL A 60 7.31 -33.39 -2.21
C VAL A 60 6.23 -32.34 -2.02
N LEU A 61 5.12 -32.68 -1.36
CA LEU A 61 4.05 -31.75 -1.02
C LEU A 61 4.57 -30.57 -0.20
N GLN A 62 5.43 -30.82 0.77
CA GLN A 62 6.01 -29.79 1.64
C GLN A 62 7.10 -28.96 0.93
N ASN A 63 7.99 -29.61 0.17
CA ASN A 63 9.18 -28.94 -0.37
C ASN A 63 8.99 -28.32 -1.75
N ASN A 64 8.01 -28.77 -2.53
CA ASN A 64 7.79 -28.31 -3.90
C ASN A 64 6.32 -27.88 -4.16
N PRO A 65 5.72 -27.01 -3.34
CA PRO A 65 4.37 -26.53 -3.59
C PRO A 65 4.30 -25.69 -4.88
N PRO A 66 3.09 -25.46 -5.44
CA PRO A 66 2.91 -24.52 -6.55
C PRO A 66 3.52 -23.15 -6.24
N SER A 67 4.05 -22.45 -7.25
CA SER A 67 4.73 -21.14 -7.07
C SER A 67 3.82 -20.02 -6.55
N SER A 68 2.50 -20.22 -6.57
CA SER A 68 1.52 -19.33 -5.97
C SER A 68 1.07 -19.75 -4.59
N ALA A 69 1.46 -20.93 -4.13
CA ALA A 69 1.11 -21.44 -2.83
C ALA A 69 2.21 -21.18 -1.79
N ARG A 70 1.79 -21.00 -0.54
CA ARG A 70 2.66 -20.97 0.63
C ARG A 70 2.06 -21.90 1.67
N ILE A 71 2.83 -22.89 2.12
CA ILE A 71 2.43 -23.79 3.20
C ILE A 71 3.08 -23.26 4.47
N ASP A 72 2.25 -22.84 5.42
CA ASP A 72 2.71 -22.34 6.73
C ASP A 72 2.75 -23.50 7.74
N GLU A 73 1.74 -24.39 7.67
CA GLU A 73 1.62 -25.54 8.56
C GLU A 73 1.12 -26.77 7.79
N LEU A 74 1.70 -27.93 8.11
CA LEU A 74 1.29 -29.23 7.56
C LEU A 74 1.20 -30.23 8.71
N ARG A 75 -0.04 -30.63 9.06
CA ARG A 75 -0.31 -31.63 10.10
C ARG A 75 -0.63 -32.96 9.45
N VAL A 76 0.10 -34.01 9.83
CA VAL A 76 -0.12 -35.37 9.32
C VAL A 76 -0.58 -36.26 10.45
N GLU A 77 -1.71 -36.91 10.26
CA GLU A 77 -2.22 -37.91 11.20
C GLU A 77 -2.36 -39.27 10.51
N SER A 78 -1.87 -40.32 11.17
CA SER A 78 -2.06 -41.68 10.68
C SER A 78 -3.51 -42.11 10.86
N ARG A 79 -4.05 -42.81 9.86
CA ARG A 79 -5.42 -43.30 9.79
C ARG A 79 -5.45 -44.73 9.27
N ASN A 80 -6.58 -45.39 9.47
CA ASN A 80 -6.86 -46.68 8.84
C ASN A 80 -7.37 -46.45 7.40
N PRO A 81 -6.93 -47.25 6.42
CA PRO A 81 -7.46 -47.19 5.06
C PRO A 81 -8.98 -47.37 5.03
N ALA A 82 -9.67 -46.45 4.36
CA ALA A 82 -11.10 -46.46 4.09
C ALA A 82 -11.44 -47.19 2.78
N GLY A 83 -10.44 -47.58 1.98
CA GLY A 83 -10.64 -48.43 0.79
C GLY A 83 -11.06 -47.66 -0.45
N TYR A 84 -10.45 -46.49 -0.69
CA TYR A 84 -10.77 -45.71 -1.88
C TYR A 84 -10.27 -46.38 -3.17
N GLY A 85 -11.12 -46.43 -4.21
CA GLY A 85 -10.76 -47.01 -5.52
C GLY A 85 -9.91 -46.10 -6.42
N GLY A 86 -9.63 -44.86 -6.00
CA GLY A 86 -8.89 -43.87 -6.77
C GLY A 86 -8.69 -42.57 -5.98
N PHE A 87 -7.97 -41.63 -6.57
CA PHE A 87 -7.81 -40.28 -6.00
C PHE A 87 -8.76 -39.29 -6.66
N SER A 88 -9.41 -38.42 -5.90
CA SER A 88 -10.40 -37.46 -6.43
C SER A 88 -10.31 -36.07 -5.78
N ILE A 89 -10.70 -35.04 -6.53
CA ILE A 89 -10.94 -33.71 -5.95
C ILE A 89 -12.41 -33.65 -5.53
N LYS A 90 -12.67 -33.62 -4.22
CA LYS A 90 -14.04 -33.57 -3.68
C LYS A 90 -14.56 -32.12 -3.68
N LYS A 91 -15.89 -31.98 -3.72
CA LYS A 91 -16.58 -30.71 -3.53
C LYS A 91 -16.26 -30.16 -2.13
N SER A 92 -16.00 -28.87 -2.04
CA SER A 92 -15.58 -28.19 -0.80
C SER A 92 -16.60 -28.32 0.34
N GLN A 93 -16.12 -28.28 1.59
CA GLN A 93 -16.94 -28.46 2.80
C GLN A 93 -16.64 -27.38 3.86
N GLY A 94 -17.67 -27.03 4.64
CA GLY A 94 -17.53 -26.29 5.91
C GLY A 94 -17.63 -24.75 5.83
N LEU A 95 -17.64 -24.14 7.03
CA LEU A 95 -17.56 -22.71 7.33
C LEU A 95 -16.41 -22.51 8.35
N GLY A 96 -15.25 -21.94 7.96
CA GLY A 96 -14.07 -21.73 8.86
C GLY A 96 -13.40 -23.04 9.38
N ILE A 97 -12.16 -23.11 9.92
CA ILE A 97 -11.23 -22.12 10.52
C ILE A 97 -9.72 -22.52 10.28
N LYS A 98 -8.94 -21.81 9.40
CA LYS A 98 -7.46 -21.76 9.16
C LYS A 98 -6.97 -21.76 7.69
N GLY A 99 -6.59 -20.58 7.18
CA GLY A 99 -5.96 -20.43 5.87
C GLY A 99 -5.88 -18.98 5.40
N ASP A 100 -5.06 -18.74 4.38
CA ASP A 100 -4.81 -17.41 3.82
C ASP A 100 -5.41 -17.28 2.42
N ILE A 101 -5.86 -16.07 2.11
CA ILE A 101 -6.49 -15.78 0.83
C ILE A 101 -5.42 -15.33 -0.15
N ALA A 102 -5.39 -15.99 -1.31
CA ALA A 102 -4.47 -15.63 -2.37
C ALA A 102 -4.75 -14.20 -2.89
N PRO A 103 -3.72 -13.35 -3.02
CA PRO A 103 -3.86 -12.05 -3.66
C PRO A 103 -4.05 -12.21 -5.18
N ASP A 104 -4.51 -11.16 -5.84
CA ASP A 104 -4.57 -11.13 -7.31
C ASP A 104 -3.17 -11.23 -7.92
N ARG A 105 -3.01 -11.98 -9.01
CA ARG A 105 -1.72 -12.12 -9.69
C ARG A 105 -1.80 -11.73 -11.16
N ALA A 106 -0.69 -11.18 -11.66
CA ALA A 106 -0.53 -10.87 -13.07
C ALA A 106 -0.56 -12.13 -13.94
N ILE A 107 -0.92 -11.97 -15.22
CA ILE A 107 -0.96 -13.08 -16.18
C ILE A 107 0.41 -13.76 -16.28
N CYS A 108 0.43 -15.09 -16.11
CA CYS A 108 1.65 -15.88 -16.23
C CYS A 108 2.10 -16.01 -17.69
N GLU A 109 3.38 -16.28 -17.89
CA GLU A 109 4.01 -16.38 -19.22
C GLU A 109 3.30 -17.35 -20.16
N TYR A 110 2.85 -18.50 -19.66
CA TYR A 110 2.11 -19.46 -20.48
C TYR A 110 0.77 -18.92 -20.98
N CYS A 111 0.03 -18.20 -20.14
CA CYS A 111 -1.18 -17.54 -20.60
C CYS A 111 -0.86 -16.41 -21.58
N LEU A 112 0.29 -15.73 -21.48
CA LEU A 112 0.72 -14.75 -22.48
C LEU A 112 1.04 -15.39 -23.83
N ILE A 113 1.65 -16.59 -23.84
CA ILE A 113 1.87 -17.36 -25.07
C ILE A 113 0.52 -17.70 -25.70
N GLU A 114 -0.42 -18.25 -24.92
CA GLU A 114 -1.75 -18.61 -25.41
C GLU A 114 -2.57 -17.40 -25.89
N LEU A 115 -2.42 -16.25 -25.23
CA LEU A 115 -3.07 -14.99 -25.62
C LEU A 115 -2.66 -14.54 -27.03
N ARG A 116 -1.42 -14.83 -27.43
CA ARG A 116 -0.83 -14.42 -28.72
C ARG A 116 -0.88 -15.51 -29.80
N ASP A 117 -1.27 -16.73 -29.45
CA ASP A 117 -1.34 -17.85 -30.39
C ASP A 117 -2.68 -17.86 -31.13
N LYS A 118 -2.67 -17.54 -32.43
CA LYS A 118 -3.85 -17.54 -33.32
C LYS A 118 -4.60 -18.87 -33.38
N LYS A 119 -3.94 -19.99 -33.05
CA LYS A 119 -4.56 -21.31 -33.01
C LYS A 119 -5.23 -21.61 -31.67
N ASN A 120 -4.93 -20.83 -30.64
CA ASN A 120 -5.51 -21.00 -29.32
C ASN A 120 -6.94 -20.44 -29.29
N PRO A 121 -7.92 -21.15 -28.68
CA PRO A 121 -9.29 -20.64 -28.51
C PRO A 121 -9.41 -19.35 -27.69
N ARG A 122 -8.34 -18.94 -27.00
CA ARG A 122 -8.25 -17.71 -26.19
C ARG A 122 -7.29 -16.69 -26.80
N TYR A 123 -6.96 -16.82 -28.09
CA TYR A 123 -6.30 -15.77 -28.86
C TYR A 123 -7.03 -14.43 -28.69
N ASP A 124 -6.28 -13.38 -28.37
CA ASP A 124 -6.79 -12.02 -28.12
C ASP A 124 -7.92 -11.93 -27.07
N TYR A 125 -8.00 -12.88 -26.12
CA TYR A 125 -9.01 -12.86 -25.06
C TYR A 125 -8.53 -12.14 -23.78
N PRO A 126 -9.06 -10.95 -23.43
CA PRO A 126 -8.49 -10.11 -22.36
C PRO A 126 -8.57 -10.69 -20.94
N PHE A 127 -9.50 -11.64 -20.71
CA PHE A 127 -9.73 -12.27 -19.40
C PHE A 127 -9.08 -13.66 -19.29
N ILE A 128 -8.12 -13.97 -20.17
CA ILE A 128 -7.35 -15.21 -20.09
C ILE A 128 -6.73 -15.35 -18.69
N SER A 129 -6.92 -16.50 -18.05
CA SER A 129 -6.28 -16.85 -16.79
C SER A 129 -6.14 -18.37 -16.66
N CYS A 130 -5.39 -18.81 -15.66
CA CYS A 130 -5.27 -20.21 -15.27
C CYS A 130 -5.18 -20.32 -13.75
N VAL A 131 -4.89 -21.52 -13.24
CA VAL A 131 -4.76 -21.75 -11.79
C VAL A 131 -3.64 -20.93 -11.13
N ASP A 132 -2.62 -20.53 -11.89
CA ASP A 132 -1.44 -19.83 -11.38
C ASP A 132 -1.54 -18.29 -11.42
N CYS A 133 -2.54 -17.74 -12.13
CA CYS A 133 -2.62 -16.30 -12.40
C CYS A 133 -4.05 -15.75 -12.50
N GLY A 134 -4.18 -14.42 -12.55
CA GLY A 134 -5.45 -13.72 -12.73
C GLY A 134 -6.09 -13.26 -11.41
N PRO A 135 -7.34 -12.78 -11.46
CA PRO A 135 -8.06 -12.28 -10.29
C PRO A 135 -8.26 -13.37 -9.23
N ARG A 136 -8.12 -12.99 -7.96
CA ARG A 136 -8.37 -13.79 -6.77
C ARG A 136 -9.19 -12.96 -5.80
N PHE A 137 -8.54 -12.24 -4.88
CA PHE A 137 -9.19 -11.43 -3.86
C PHE A 137 -10.27 -10.51 -4.44
N THR A 138 -10.04 -9.85 -5.58
CA THR A 138 -11.04 -8.93 -6.17
C THR A 138 -12.28 -9.63 -6.71
N SER A 139 -12.24 -10.95 -6.88
CA SER A 139 -13.35 -11.76 -7.39
C SER A 139 -14.08 -12.57 -6.32
N ILE A 140 -13.49 -12.76 -5.14
CA ILE A 140 -14.04 -13.63 -4.09
C ILE A 140 -15.21 -12.92 -3.40
N LYS A 141 -16.36 -13.59 -3.33
CA LYS A 141 -17.54 -13.16 -2.56
C LYS A 141 -17.56 -13.77 -1.16
N ARG A 142 -17.13 -15.04 -1.03
CA ARG A 142 -17.01 -15.79 0.23
C ARG A 142 -16.11 -17.02 0.04
N LEU A 143 -15.72 -17.66 1.14
CA LEU A 143 -15.03 -18.96 1.13
C LEU A 143 -16.03 -20.11 1.33
N PRO A 144 -15.70 -21.35 0.89
CA PRO A 144 -14.47 -21.78 0.21
C PRO A 144 -14.31 -21.24 -1.22
N TYR A 145 -13.08 -21.20 -1.73
CA TYR A 145 -12.77 -20.70 -3.08
C TYR A 145 -13.23 -21.67 -4.18
N ASP A 146 -14.46 -21.46 -4.65
CA ASP A 146 -15.08 -22.12 -5.79
C ASP A 146 -15.82 -21.11 -6.65
N ARG A 147 -16.05 -21.44 -7.93
CA ARG A 147 -16.62 -20.53 -8.92
C ARG A 147 -17.93 -19.87 -8.45
N GLU A 148 -18.84 -20.62 -7.83
CA GLU A 148 -20.12 -20.13 -7.32
C GLU A 148 -20.00 -19.09 -6.21
N ASN A 149 -18.83 -18.98 -5.58
CA ASN A 149 -18.51 -18.02 -4.54
C ASN A 149 -17.62 -16.89 -5.06
N THR A 150 -17.54 -16.70 -6.38
CA THR A 150 -16.79 -15.62 -7.04
C THR A 150 -17.68 -14.79 -7.96
N SER A 151 -17.19 -13.68 -8.50
CA SER A 151 -17.86 -12.93 -9.58
C SER A 151 -17.94 -13.67 -10.91
N TYR A 152 -17.34 -14.86 -11.04
CA TYR A 152 -17.48 -15.71 -12.23
C TYR A 152 -18.72 -16.62 -12.19
N ASP A 153 -19.51 -16.58 -11.13
CA ASP A 153 -20.74 -17.35 -10.96
C ASP A 153 -21.80 -17.05 -12.04
N CYS A 154 -21.86 -15.81 -12.52
CA CYS A 154 -22.77 -15.40 -13.60
C CYS A 154 -22.31 -15.80 -15.01
N PHE A 155 -21.17 -16.48 -15.16
CA PHE A 155 -20.61 -16.93 -16.43
C PHE A 155 -20.50 -18.47 -16.47
N PRO A 156 -21.54 -19.24 -16.84
CA PRO A 156 -21.44 -20.69 -16.91
C PRO A 156 -20.40 -21.15 -17.95
N PRO A 157 -19.45 -22.04 -17.62
CA PRO A 157 -18.41 -22.46 -18.57
C PRO A 157 -19.01 -23.24 -19.74
N CYS A 158 -18.55 -22.97 -20.97
CA CYS A 158 -18.95 -23.76 -22.15
C CYS A 158 -18.32 -25.17 -22.14
N PRO A 159 -18.81 -26.11 -22.97
CA PRO A 159 -18.29 -27.49 -22.99
C PRO A 159 -16.77 -27.61 -23.17
N ALA A 160 -16.15 -26.72 -23.96
CA ALA A 160 -14.70 -26.70 -24.13
C ALA A 160 -13.95 -26.28 -22.85
N CYS A 161 -14.49 -25.31 -22.10
CA CYS A 161 -13.93 -24.92 -20.81
C CYS A 161 -14.15 -26.01 -19.76
N ILE A 162 -15.31 -26.65 -19.72
CA ILE A 162 -15.58 -27.78 -18.83
C ILE A 162 -14.57 -28.91 -19.07
N ASN A 163 -14.33 -29.27 -20.34
CA ASN A 163 -13.34 -30.28 -20.70
C ASN A 163 -11.91 -29.92 -20.26
N GLU A 164 -11.53 -28.64 -20.22
CA GLU A 164 -10.24 -28.23 -19.63
C GLU A 164 -10.27 -28.23 -18.09
N TYR A 165 -11.40 -27.85 -17.49
CA TYR A 165 -11.59 -27.79 -16.04
C TYR A 165 -11.54 -29.18 -15.40
N ASP A 166 -12.09 -30.19 -16.05
CA ASP A 166 -12.18 -31.58 -15.55
C ASP A 166 -10.97 -32.45 -15.94
N ASN A 167 -10.09 -31.97 -16.83
CA ASN A 167 -8.99 -32.78 -17.36
C ASN A 167 -7.67 -32.51 -16.61
N PRO A 168 -7.13 -33.48 -15.84
CA PRO A 168 -5.92 -33.30 -15.04
C PRO A 168 -4.65 -32.98 -15.84
N LYS A 169 -4.64 -33.30 -17.14
CA LYS A 169 -3.52 -33.01 -18.05
C LYS A 169 -3.55 -31.58 -18.60
N LYS A 170 -4.64 -30.83 -18.38
CA LYS A 170 -4.79 -29.45 -18.84
C LYS A 170 -4.37 -28.48 -17.73
N ARG A 171 -3.74 -27.37 -18.13
CA ARG A 171 -3.30 -26.31 -17.20
C ARG A 171 -4.45 -25.72 -16.39
N ARG A 172 -5.66 -25.68 -16.96
CA ARG A 172 -6.84 -25.09 -16.33
C ARG A 172 -7.68 -26.08 -15.53
N PHE A 173 -7.12 -27.26 -15.22
CA PHE A 173 -7.74 -28.23 -14.31
C PHE A 173 -8.12 -27.54 -12.98
N HIS A 174 -9.41 -27.50 -12.64
CA HIS A 174 -9.98 -26.75 -11.51
C HIS A 174 -9.65 -25.25 -11.42
N ALA A 175 -9.39 -24.57 -12.53
CA ALA A 175 -9.29 -23.11 -12.56
C ALA A 175 -10.67 -22.47 -12.38
N GLN A 176 -10.97 -21.93 -11.18
CA GLN A 176 -12.30 -21.38 -10.85
C GLN A 176 -12.67 -20.17 -11.73
N THR A 177 -11.68 -19.42 -12.21
CA THR A 177 -11.85 -18.27 -13.13
C THR A 177 -11.80 -18.65 -14.60
N ILE A 178 -11.84 -19.95 -14.95
CA ILE A 178 -11.78 -20.38 -16.36
C ILE A 178 -12.89 -19.73 -17.17
N SER A 179 -12.52 -19.15 -18.31
CA SER A 179 -13.46 -18.61 -19.29
C SER A 179 -12.82 -18.54 -20.68
N CYS A 180 -13.63 -18.22 -21.69
CA CYS A 180 -13.19 -18.00 -23.07
C CYS A 180 -14.16 -17.01 -23.75
N PRO A 181 -13.88 -16.55 -24.99
CA PRO A 181 -14.75 -15.60 -25.70
C PRO A 181 -16.23 -16.02 -25.83
N ARG A 182 -16.53 -17.33 -25.74
CA ARG A 182 -17.89 -17.87 -25.86
C ARG A 182 -18.72 -17.76 -24.58
N CYS A 183 -18.09 -17.91 -23.41
CA CYS A 183 -18.80 -18.04 -22.12
C CYS A 183 -18.38 -17.03 -21.06
N GLY A 184 -17.30 -16.31 -21.29
CA GLY A 184 -16.75 -15.38 -20.32
C GLY A 184 -17.13 -13.92 -20.58
N PRO A 185 -16.64 -13.04 -19.69
CA PRO A 185 -16.86 -11.60 -19.79
C PRO A 185 -16.26 -11.01 -21.06
N ARG A 186 -16.77 -9.83 -21.44
CA ARG A 186 -16.38 -9.10 -22.65
C ARG A 186 -16.20 -7.61 -22.38
N TYR A 187 -15.21 -7.03 -23.06
CA TYR A 187 -15.05 -5.58 -23.09
C TYR A 187 -15.98 -4.95 -24.11
N TYR A 188 -16.47 -3.76 -23.79
CA TYR A 188 -17.26 -2.92 -24.66
C TYR A 188 -16.90 -1.45 -24.43
N LEU A 189 -17.10 -0.61 -25.45
CA LEU A 189 -16.77 0.81 -25.42
C LEU A 189 -18.05 1.64 -25.31
N THR A 190 -18.04 2.68 -24.49
CA THR A 190 -19.14 3.65 -24.40
C THR A 190 -18.64 5.08 -24.54
N ASP A 191 -19.55 5.97 -24.91
CA ASP A 191 -19.36 7.41 -24.72
C ASP A 191 -19.42 7.79 -23.23
N LYS A 192 -19.18 9.07 -22.92
CA LYS A 192 -19.25 9.62 -21.56
C LYS A 192 -20.62 9.50 -20.87
N LYS A 193 -21.71 9.28 -21.62
CA LYS A 193 -23.07 9.10 -21.09
C LYS A 193 -23.42 7.62 -20.88
N GLY A 194 -22.54 6.70 -21.27
CA GLY A 194 -22.76 5.26 -21.19
C GLY A 194 -23.46 4.67 -22.42
N ALA A 195 -23.61 5.43 -23.52
CA ALA A 195 -24.14 4.90 -24.77
C ALA A 195 -23.09 4.04 -25.47
N LEU A 196 -23.48 2.84 -25.93
CA LEU A 196 -22.58 1.90 -26.58
C LEU A 196 -22.04 2.47 -27.90
N ILE A 197 -20.74 2.32 -28.11
CA ILE A 197 -20.08 2.62 -29.38
C ILE A 197 -19.87 1.30 -30.11
N GLU A 198 -20.57 1.12 -31.22
CA GLU A 198 -20.41 -0.06 -32.06
C GLU A 198 -19.02 -0.06 -32.71
N SER A 199 -18.25 -1.12 -32.45
CA SER A 199 -16.96 -1.37 -33.07
C SER A 199 -16.74 -2.88 -33.19
N GLY A 200 -16.26 -3.32 -34.35
CA GLY A 200 -15.85 -4.72 -34.56
C GLY A 200 -14.61 -5.09 -33.74
N ASP A 201 -13.73 -4.13 -33.46
CA ASP A 201 -12.57 -4.30 -32.59
C ASP A 201 -12.51 -3.18 -31.55
N VAL A 202 -13.03 -3.50 -30.37
CA VAL A 202 -13.16 -2.57 -29.25
C VAL A 202 -11.79 -2.07 -28.76
N LEU A 203 -10.76 -2.92 -28.78
CA LEU A 203 -9.43 -2.56 -28.26
C LEU A 203 -8.67 -1.66 -29.23
N HIS A 204 -8.72 -1.97 -30.53
CA HIS A 204 -8.14 -1.09 -31.54
C HIS A 204 -8.83 0.27 -31.55
N GLN A 205 -10.17 0.32 -31.44
CA GLN A 205 -10.89 1.59 -31.35
C GLN A 205 -10.48 2.38 -30.09
N ALA A 206 -10.37 1.73 -28.93
CA ALA A 206 -9.90 2.37 -27.71
C ALA A 206 -8.46 2.93 -27.86
N ALA A 207 -7.57 2.17 -28.49
CA ALA A 207 -6.21 2.62 -28.78
C ALA A 207 -6.17 3.82 -29.73
N THR A 208 -7.00 3.83 -30.78
CA THR A 208 -7.14 4.97 -31.70
C THR A 208 -7.58 6.23 -30.96
N LEU A 209 -8.63 6.14 -30.14
CA LEU A 209 -9.11 7.28 -29.35
C LEU A 209 -8.04 7.82 -28.39
N LEU A 210 -7.29 6.92 -27.74
CA LEU A 210 -6.16 7.33 -26.89
C LEU A 210 -5.09 8.05 -27.70
N LYS A 211 -4.71 7.55 -28.89
CA LYS A 211 -3.73 8.19 -29.78
C LYS A 211 -4.17 9.57 -30.25
N GLU A 212 -5.46 9.76 -30.46
CA GLU A 212 -6.11 11.04 -30.80
C GLU A 212 -6.18 12.02 -29.60
N GLY A 213 -5.71 11.63 -28.41
CA GLY A 213 -5.65 12.49 -27.22
C GLY A 213 -6.90 12.43 -26.35
N ALA A 214 -7.79 11.44 -26.56
CA ALA A 214 -8.91 11.22 -25.65
C ALA A 214 -8.43 10.68 -24.29
N ILE A 215 -9.19 11.00 -23.23
CA ILE A 215 -9.04 10.38 -21.92
C ILE A 215 -10.07 9.26 -21.81
N LEU A 216 -9.65 8.05 -21.47
CA LEU A 216 -10.53 6.88 -21.30
C LEU A 216 -10.60 6.47 -19.83
N THR A 217 -11.78 6.05 -19.38
CA THR A 217 -11.88 5.22 -18.16
C THR A 217 -11.79 3.76 -18.57
N ILE A 218 -10.87 3.00 -18.01
CA ILE A 218 -10.65 1.59 -18.29
C ILE A 218 -11.03 0.78 -17.05
N LYS A 219 -11.95 -0.18 -17.20
CA LYS A 219 -12.26 -1.12 -16.12
C LYS A 219 -11.20 -2.21 -16.01
N GLY A 220 -10.46 -2.17 -14.90
CA GLY A 220 -9.46 -3.17 -14.54
C GLY A 220 -10.01 -4.25 -13.60
N VAL A 221 -9.10 -4.96 -12.92
CA VAL A 221 -9.44 -6.10 -12.06
C VAL A 221 -9.84 -5.69 -10.64
N GLY A 222 -9.18 -4.68 -10.07
CA GLY A 222 -9.44 -4.19 -8.70
C GLY A 222 -10.16 -2.84 -8.65
N GLY A 223 -10.42 -2.22 -9.80
CA GLY A 223 -11.19 -0.99 -9.97
C GLY A 223 -10.91 -0.38 -11.33
N MET A 224 -11.30 0.89 -11.49
CA MET A 224 -11.22 1.60 -12.75
C MET A 224 -10.08 2.62 -12.79
N HIS A 225 -9.47 2.77 -13.95
CA HIS A 225 -8.35 3.68 -14.19
C HIS A 225 -8.70 4.73 -15.23
N LEU A 226 -8.16 5.94 -15.08
CA LEU A 226 -8.09 6.94 -16.13
C LEU A 226 -6.81 6.74 -16.94
N ALA A 227 -6.97 6.67 -18.26
CA ALA A 227 -5.91 6.46 -19.22
C ALA A 227 -5.80 7.61 -20.22
N CYS A 228 -4.58 8.06 -20.48
CA CYS A 228 -4.26 9.04 -21.53
C CYS A 228 -2.79 8.95 -21.94
N ARG A 229 -2.43 9.65 -23.03
CA ARG A 229 -1.04 9.73 -23.51
C ARG A 229 -0.13 10.44 -22.50
N THR A 230 1.16 10.11 -22.52
CA THR A 230 2.18 10.66 -21.61
C THR A 230 3.02 11.79 -22.20
N LYS A 231 3.03 11.95 -23.53
CA LYS A 231 3.86 12.95 -24.24
C LYS A 231 3.13 14.24 -24.60
N ASP A 232 1.81 14.28 -24.39
CA ASP A 232 0.97 15.42 -24.72
C ASP A 232 0.60 16.22 -23.47
N ASP A 233 1.20 17.39 -23.32
CA ASP A 233 0.99 18.30 -22.19
C ASP A 233 -0.47 18.75 -22.08
N GLU A 234 -1.16 18.99 -23.20
CA GLU A 234 -2.54 19.50 -23.17
C GLU A 234 -3.51 18.41 -22.71
N VAL A 235 -3.28 17.16 -23.11
CA VAL A 235 -4.04 16.01 -22.63
C VAL A 235 -3.83 15.81 -21.12
N ILE A 236 -2.60 15.95 -20.63
CA ILE A 236 -2.32 15.81 -19.20
C ILE A 236 -2.90 16.97 -18.39
N LYS A 237 -2.81 18.22 -18.88
CA LYS A 237 -3.47 19.38 -18.27
C LYS A 237 -4.99 19.17 -18.19
N LYS A 238 -5.60 18.66 -19.25
CA LYS A 238 -7.03 18.30 -19.29
C LYS A 238 -7.37 17.25 -18.22
N LEU A 239 -6.55 16.21 -18.08
CA LEU A 239 -6.72 15.19 -17.04
C LEU A 239 -6.60 15.78 -15.62
N ARG A 240 -5.56 16.59 -15.36
CA ARG A 240 -5.35 17.25 -14.06
C ARG A 240 -6.51 18.16 -13.68
N LYS A 241 -7.03 18.93 -14.64
CA LYS A 241 -8.20 19.79 -14.44
C LYS A 241 -9.45 18.99 -14.09
N ARG A 242 -9.72 17.89 -14.80
CA ARG A 242 -10.90 17.04 -14.54
C ARG A 242 -10.84 16.32 -13.20
N THR A 243 -9.64 15.90 -12.79
CA THR A 243 -9.43 15.14 -11.55
C THR A 243 -9.14 16.01 -10.33
N HIS A 244 -9.01 17.33 -10.50
CA HIS A 244 -8.55 18.25 -9.47
C HIS A 244 -7.20 17.86 -8.83
N ARG A 245 -6.36 17.13 -9.58
CA ARG A 245 -5.02 16.73 -9.15
C ARG A 245 -4.01 17.68 -9.76
N ALA A 246 -3.78 18.80 -9.09
CA ALA A 246 -2.87 19.83 -9.59
C ALA A 246 -1.44 19.31 -9.74
N GLN A 247 -0.89 18.69 -8.68
CA GLN A 247 0.53 18.27 -8.67
C GLN A 247 0.76 16.82 -8.28
N GLN A 248 -0.27 16.09 -7.81
CA GLN A 248 -0.12 14.69 -7.46
C GLN A 248 0.43 13.89 -8.67
N PRO A 249 1.50 13.09 -8.49
CA PRO A 249 2.09 12.35 -9.59
C PRO A 249 1.13 11.29 -10.13
N PHE A 250 1.08 11.16 -11.45
CA PHE A 250 0.35 10.08 -12.10
C PHE A 250 1.24 8.85 -12.26
N ALA A 251 0.67 7.68 -12.02
CA ALA A 251 1.30 6.42 -12.39
C ALA A 251 1.17 6.21 -13.90
N ILE A 252 2.20 5.64 -14.50
CA ILE A 252 2.23 5.26 -15.91
C ILE A 252 2.41 3.76 -16.06
N MET A 253 1.87 3.20 -17.13
CA MET A 253 2.13 1.85 -17.58
C MET A 253 3.00 1.89 -18.83
N ALA A 254 4.09 1.13 -18.82
CA ALA A 254 4.93 0.91 -20.00
C ALA A 254 4.77 -0.54 -20.48
N LEU A 255 5.11 -0.82 -21.74
CA LEU A 255 4.96 -2.16 -22.32
C LEU A 255 5.90 -3.19 -21.68
N ASP A 256 7.17 -2.81 -21.54
CA ASP A 256 8.26 -3.68 -21.10
C ASP A 256 9.40 -2.86 -20.47
N ILE A 257 10.43 -3.56 -20.00
CA ILE A 257 11.60 -2.97 -19.33
C ILE A 257 12.42 -2.09 -20.29
N ASP A 258 12.42 -2.40 -21.59
CA ASP A 258 13.23 -1.68 -22.57
C ASP A 258 12.66 -0.27 -22.80
N ILE A 259 11.33 -0.14 -22.92
CA ILE A 259 10.66 1.16 -22.95
C ILE A 259 10.89 1.94 -21.66
N ILE A 260 10.80 1.31 -20.48
CA ILE A 260 11.05 2.00 -19.20
C ILE A 260 12.50 2.55 -19.17
N SER A 261 13.44 1.76 -19.67
CA SER A 261 14.86 2.11 -19.69
C SER A 261 15.17 3.30 -20.58
N SER A 262 14.28 3.74 -21.48
CA SER A 262 14.52 4.94 -22.30
C SER A 262 14.38 6.24 -21.49
N PHE A 263 13.50 6.26 -20.46
CA PHE A 263 13.17 7.48 -19.71
C PHE A 263 13.48 7.39 -18.20
N ALA A 264 13.67 6.20 -17.64
CA ALA A 264 13.96 6.01 -16.22
C ALA A 264 15.15 5.06 -15.98
N SER A 265 15.83 5.25 -14.85
CA SER A 265 16.89 4.36 -14.38
C SER A 265 16.30 3.20 -13.59
N ILE A 266 16.81 1.98 -13.82
CA ILE A 266 16.30 0.76 -13.20
C ILE A 266 17.48 -0.03 -12.64
N ASN A 267 17.49 -0.27 -11.33
CA ASN A 267 18.42 -1.21 -10.71
C ASN A 267 17.85 -2.63 -10.61
N LYS A 268 18.66 -3.59 -10.14
CA LYS A 268 18.28 -5.00 -10.05
C LYS A 268 17.03 -5.24 -9.17
N LYS A 269 16.90 -4.56 -8.03
CA LYS A 269 15.76 -4.75 -7.11
C LYS A 269 14.48 -4.16 -7.71
N GLU A 270 14.57 -2.96 -8.29
CA GLU A 270 13.46 -2.33 -9.01
C GLU A 270 12.98 -3.18 -10.18
N ARG A 271 13.91 -3.76 -10.96
CA ARG A 271 13.57 -4.69 -12.04
C ARG A 271 12.81 -5.90 -11.51
N ASN A 272 13.27 -6.50 -10.40
CA ASN A 272 12.60 -7.66 -9.80
C ASN A 272 11.17 -7.32 -9.36
N LEU A 273 10.96 -6.14 -8.76
CA LEU A 273 9.63 -5.66 -8.40
C LEU A 273 8.74 -5.47 -9.66
N LEU A 274 9.24 -4.84 -10.71
CA LEU A 274 8.49 -4.60 -11.95
C LEU A 274 8.05 -5.90 -12.65
N VAL A 275 8.89 -6.94 -12.63
CA VAL A 275 8.62 -8.23 -13.29
C VAL A 275 7.94 -9.27 -12.40
N SER A 276 7.72 -8.93 -11.13
CA SER A 276 7.07 -9.80 -10.14
C SER A 276 5.66 -10.22 -10.56
N GLY A 277 5.13 -11.28 -9.92
CA GLY A 277 3.74 -11.71 -10.15
C GLY A 277 2.72 -10.67 -9.66
N GLU A 278 3.15 -9.79 -8.77
CA GLU A 278 2.34 -8.75 -8.12
C GLU A 278 2.26 -7.48 -8.98
N ARG A 279 3.25 -7.21 -9.83
CA ARG A 279 3.31 -6.04 -10.74
C ARG A 279 2.92 -4.72 -10.07
N PRO A 280 3.57 -4.31 -8.96
CA PRO A 280 3.31 -3.02 -8.33
C PRO A 280 3.73 -1.85 -9.23
N ILE A 281 3.26 -0.66 -8.90
CA ILE A 281 3.84 0.60 -9.36
C ILE A 281 5.15 0.79 -8.59
N VAL A 282 6.26 0.97 -9.30
CA VAL A 282 7.58 1.22 -8.72
C VAL A 282 7.99 2.65 -9.03
N LEU A 283 8.40 3.41 -8.01
CA LEU A 283 8.98 4.74 -8.21
C LEU A 283 10.41 4.61 -8.72
N LEU A 284 10.66 5.09 -9.94
CA LEU A 284 11.95 5.03 -10.61
C LEU A 284 12.50 6.43 -10.81
N ASN A 285 13.81 6.59 -10.70
CA ASN A 285 14.47 7.87 -10.97
C ASN A 285 14.40 8.20 -12.46
N LYS A 286 13.97 9.42 -12.78
CA LYS A 286 13.98 9.94 -14.15
C LYS A 286 15.42 10.04 -14.64
N LYS A 287 15.65 9.73 -15.92
CA LYS A 287 16.93 10.00 -16.59
C LYS A 287 17.00 11.47 -17.00
N ASP A 288 18.21 11.95 -17.27
CA ASP A 288 18.40 13.26 -17.89
C ASP A 288 17.76 13.32 -19.30
N SER A 289 17.65 12.17 -19.97
CA SER A 289 16.97 11.98 -21.26
C SER A 289 15.46 11.72 -21.16
N TYR A 290 14.82 12.12 -20.05
CA TYR A 290 13.38 11.90 -19.85
C TYR A 290 12.57 12.62 -20.95
N ASP A 291 11.81 11.86 -21.73
CA ASP A 291 11.11 12.31 -22.95
C ASP A 291 9.58 12.30 -22.82
N LEU A 292 9.07 12.12 -21.60
CA LEU A 292 7.66 12.23 -21.28
C LEU A 292 7.36 13.63 -20.69
N SER A 293 6.09 13.99 -20.60
CA SER A 293 5.69 15.26 -19.99
C SER A 293 6.13 15.35 -18.52
N ASP A 294 6.71 16.48 -18.14
CA ASP A 294 7.00 16.81 -16.73
C ASP A 294 5.72 16.93 -15.90
N LEU A 295 4.58 17.17 -16.56
CA LEU A 295 3.28 17.22 -15.90
C LEU A 295 2.81 15.84 -15.43
N ILE A 296 3.51 14.74 -15.71
CA ILE A 296 3.21 13.44 -15.08
C ILE A 296 3.58 13.46 -13.60
N ALA A 297 4.74 14.01 -13.26
CA ALA A 297 5.26 14.09 -11.89
C ALA A 297 5.99 15.44 -11.67
N PRO A 298 5.24 16.54 -11.50
CA PRO A 298 5.79 17.90 -11.44
C PRO A 298 6.71 18.11 -10.24
N GLY A 299 7.91 18.62 -10.49
CA GLY A 299 8.88 18.94 -9.43
C GLY A 299 9.50 17.72 -8.74
N LEU A 300 9.27 16.51 -9.26
CA LEU A 300 9.84 15.27 -8.73
C LEU A 300 10.96 14.73 -9.64
N ASP A 301 11.96 14.11 -9.02
CA ASP A 301 13.07 13.40 -9.66
C ASP A 301 12.72 11.94 -10.02
N SER A 302 11.52 11.49 -9.67
CA SER A 302 11.03 10.13 -9.88
C SER A 302 9.66 10.11 -10.58
N VAL A 303 9.35 8.95 -11.18
CA VAL A 303 8.08 8.66 -11.84
C VAL A 303 7.60 7.27 -11.42
N GLY A 304 6.30 7.12 -11.17
CA GLY A 304 5.70 5.84 -10.80
C GLY A 304 5.36 5.02 -12.04
N VAL A 305 5.99 3.84 -12.19
CA VAL A 305 5.87 3.00 -13.39
C VAL A 305 5.41 1.59 -13.02
N MET A 306 4.48 1.04 -13.79
CA MET A 306 4.09 -0.37 -13.71
C MET A 306 4.17 -1.05 -15.09
N LEU A 307 4.23 -2.37 -15.09
CA LEU A 307 4.16 -3.20 -16.28
C LEU A 307 2.76 -3.81 -16.47
N PRO A 308 2.43 -4.31 -17.68
CA PRO A 308 1.15 -4.91 -17.95
C PRO A 308 0.92 -6.12 -17.04
N TYR A 309 -0.27 -6.19 -16.44
CA TYR A 309 -0.62 -7.25 -15.48
C TYR A 309 -1.90 -8.03 -15.82
N THR A 310 -2.69 -7.59 -16.81
CA THR A 310 -3.90 -8.29 -17.28
C THR A 310 -3.79 -8.59 -18.76
N GLY A 311 -4.61 -9.52 -19.27
CA GLY A 311 -4.69 -9.79 -20.71
C GLY A 311 -5.06 -8.52 -21.50
N LEU A 312 -5.96 -7.68 -20.97
CA LEU A 312 -6.26 -6.37 -21.55
C LEU A 312 -4.98 -5.53 -21.75
N HIS A 313 -4.17 -5.37 -20.70
CA HIS A 313 -2.99 -4.52 -20.77
C HIS A 313 -1.97 -5.06 -21.80
N HIS A 314 -1.80 -6.39 -21.87
CA HIS A 314 -0.91 -7.02 -22.84
C HIS A 314 -1.40 -6.90 -24.29
N LEU A 315 -2.69 -6.67 -24.52
CA LEU A 315 -3.26 -6.41 -25.84
C LEU A 315 -3.24 -4.91 -26.18
N LEU A 316 -3.55 -4.03 -25.22
CA LEU A 316 -3.66 -2.59 -25.46
C LEU A 316 -2.29 -1.91 -25.60
N MET A 317 -1.31 -2.24 -24.75
CA MET A 317 -0.02 -1.56 -24.73
C MET A 317 0.78 -1.68 -26.05
N PRO A 318 0.83 -2.85 -26.73
CA PRO A 318 1.46 -2.94 -28.05
C PRO A 318 0.79 -2.05 -29.10
N LEU A 319 -0.53 -1.87 -29.03
CA LEU A 319 -1.26 -1.00 -29.96
C LEU A 319 -0.89 0.47 -29.75
N MET A 320 -0.57 0.88 -28.51
CA MET A 320 -0.17 2.25 -28.20
C MET A 320 1.25 2.57 -28.68
N GLY A 321 2.20 1.66 -28.47
CA GLY A 321 3.62 1.88 -28.80
C GLY A 321 4.34 2.91 -27.93
N GLU A 322 3.67 3.45 -26.91
CA GLU A 322 4.23 4.39 -25.93
C GLU A 322 3.62 4.15 -24.54
N PRO A 323 4.24 4.65 -23.45
CA PRO A 323 3.63 4.59 -22.13
C PRO A 323 2.28 5.32 -22.07
N LEU A 324 1.39 4.84 -21.20
CA LEU A 324 0.12 5.48 -20.90
C LEU A 324 0.10 5.93 -19.44
N VAL A 325 -0.50 7.08 -19.16
CA VAL A 325 -1.01 7.35 -17.81
C VAL A 325 -2.04 6.27 -17.50
N LEU A 326 -1.97 5.67 -16.31
CA LEU A 326 -2.97 4.74 -15.81
C LEU A 326 -3.12 4.97 -14.31
N SER A 327 -3.98 5.93 -13.95
CA SER A 327 -4.18 6.38 -12.57
C SER A 327 -5.60 6.05 -12.11
N SER A 328 -5.85 5.93 -10.80
CA SER A 328 -7.17 5.57 -10.28
C SER A 328 -8.26 6.57 -10.70
N ALA A 329 -9.40 6.05 -11.15
CA ALA A 329 -10.56 6.85 -11.58
C ALA A 329 -11.41 7.26 -10.37
N ASN A 330 -11.01 8.35 -9.71
CA ASN A 330 -11.67 8.92 -8.55
C ASN A 330 -11.33 10.41 -8.37
N MET A 331 -12.22 11.11 -7.68
CA MET A 331 -11.92 12.43 -7.14
C MET A 331 -10.91 12.34 -5.98
N PRO A 332 -10.15 13.41 -5.68
CA PRO A 332 -9.19 13.39 -4.58
C PRO A 332 -9.86 13.03 -3.24
N GLY A 333 -9.30 12.05 -2.54
CA GLY A 333 -9.83 11.54 -1.26
C GLY A 333 -10.99 10.55 -1.37
N GLU A 334 -11.60 10.39 -2.54
CA GLU A 334 -12.67 9.42 -2.77
C GLU A 334 -12.14 8.04 -3.19
N PRO A 335 -12.91 6.95 -2.96
CA PRO A 335 -12.53 5.61 -3.37
C PRO A 335 -12.53 5.47 -4.91
N MET A 336 -11.68 4.57 -5.44
CA MET A 336 -11.71 4.18 -6.85
C MET A 336 -13.07 3.57 -7.24
N ALA A 337 -13.60 3.93 -8.41
CA ALA A 337 -14.85 3.38 -8.90
C ALA A 337 -14.74 1.87 -9.20
N MET A 338 -15.76 1.11 -8.81
CA MET A 338 -15.86 -0.34 -9.08
C MET A 338 -16.98 -0.68 -10.06
N ALA A 339 -18.11 0.03 -9.96
CA ALA A 339 -19.31 -0.25 -10.74
C ALA A 339 -19.38 0.59 -12.01
N ASN A 340 -19.86 0.01 -13.12
CA ASN A 340 -19.94 0.69 -14.41
C ASN A 340 -20.77 1.98 -14.33
N LYS A 341 -21.90 1.94 -13.60
CA LYS A 341 -22.77 3.11 -13.36
C LYS A 341 -22.07 4.21 -12.56
N GLN A 342 -21.15 3.86 -11.66
CA GLN A 342 -20.40 4.82 -10.87
C GLN A 342 -19.43 5.61 -11.75
N ALA A 343 -18.68 4.94 -12.64
CA ALA A 343 -17.76 5.65 -13.54
C ALA A 343 -18.46 6.55 -14.56
N ILE A 344 -19.61 6.14 -15.08
CA ILE A 344 -20.43 6.99 -15.95
C ILE A 344 -20.85 8.26 -15.20
N ARG A 345 -21.26 8.13 -13.93
CA ARG A 345 -21.65 9.27 -13.09
C ARG A 345 -20.48 10.21 -12.77
N LEU A 346 -19.29 9.67 -12.56
CA LEU A 346 -18.09 10.48 -12.28
C LEU A 346 -17.72 11.38 -13.46
N GLY A 347 -17.94 10.95 -14.71
CA GLY A 347 -17.79 11.80 -15.89
C GLY A 347 -16.37 12.34 -16.12
N LEU A 348 -15.34 11.64 -15.63
CA LEU A 348 -13.94 12.09 -15.67
C LEU A 348 -13.24 11.85 -17.02
N SER A 349 -13.84 11.05 -17.91
CA SER A 349 -13.25 10.64 -19.19
C SER A 349 -14.15 11.00 -20.37
N ASP A 350 -13.56 11.04 -21.57
CA ASP A 350 -14.27 11.25 -22.83
C ASP A 350 -15.03 9.98 -23.26
N TYR A 351 -14.43 8.81 -22.99
CA TYR A 351 -14.97 7.48 -23.30
C TYR A 351 -14.73 6.50 -22.14
N LEU A 352 -15.40 5.36 -22.16
CA LEU A 352 -15.20 4.30 -21.17
C LEU A 352 -15.07 2.93 -21.83
N LEU A 353 -13.98 2.22 -21.52
CA LEU A 353 -13.74 0.83 -21.88
C LEU A 353 -14.12 -0.05 -20.67
N LEU A 354 -15.30 -0.64 -20.72
CA LEU A 354 -15.95 -1.33 -19.60
C LEU A 354 -16.11 -2.83 -19.87
N HIS A 355 -16.44 -3.59 -18.83
CA HIS A 355 -16.82 -4.99 -18.94
C HIS A 355 -17.88 -5.39 -17.90
N ASP A 356 -18.47 -6.56 -18.12
CA ASP A 356 -19.58 -7.15 -17.36
C ASP A 356 -19.15 -8.02 -16.17
N LEU A 357 -17.85 -8.35 -16.03
CA LEU A 357 -17.36 -8.97 -14.79
C LEU A 357 -17.39 -7.98 -13.60
N ASP A 358 -18.04 -8.36 -12.51
CA ASP A 358 -18.10 -7.56 -11.29
C ASP A 358 -16.78 -7.59 -10.51
N ILE A 359 -16.43 -6.44 -9.94
CA ILE A 359 -15.32 -6.27 -9.01
C ILE A 359 -15.92 -6.32 -7.61
N VAL A 360 -15.64 -7.39 -6.86
CA VAL A 360 -16.23 -7.64 -5.55
C VAL A 360 -15.53 -6.82 -4.48
N ASN A 361 -14.20 -6.87 -4.48
CA ASN A 361 -13.36 -6.13 -3.55
C ASN A 361 -12.53 -5.11 -4.33
N ARG A 362 -12.60 -3.84 -3.91
CA ARG A 362 -11.71 -2.81 -4.45
C ARG A 362 -10.29 -3.18 -4.09
N CYS A 363 -9.38 -3.02 -5.03
CA CYS A 363 -7.96 -3.20 -4.80
C CYS A 363 -7.18 -2.23 -5.68
N ASP A 364 -6.81 -1.09 -5.09
CA ASP A 364 -5.92 -0.10 -5.70
C ASP A 364 -4.56 -0.74 -6.05
N ASP A 365 -3.85 -0.20 -7.04
CA ASP A 365 -2.50 -0.65 -7.34
C ASP A 365 -1.55 -0.38 -6.17
N SER A 366 -0.75 -1.37 -5.80
CA SER A 366 0.31 -1.20 -4.81
C SER A 366 1.40 -0.29 -5.38
N VAL A 367 1.98 0.55 -4.51
CA VAL A 367 3.04 1.49 -4.88
C VAL A 367 4.24 1.25 -3.97
N MET A 368 5.41 1.10 -4.57
CA MET A 368 6.66 0.81 -3.86
C MET A 368 7.78 1.73 -4.32
N LYS A 369 8.71 2.03 -3.41
CA LYS A 369 10.00 2.67 -3.72
C LYS A 369 11.12 1.94 -2.97
N LEU A 370 12.36 2.23 -3.33
CA LEU A 370 13.49 1.86 -2.48
C LEU A 370 13.77 2.97 -1.47
N VAL A 371 13.88 2.60 -0.20
CA VAL A 371 14.32 3.48 0.90
C VAL A 371 15.47 2.79 1.60
N ASN A 372 16.61 3.47 1.74
CA ASN A 372 17.82 2.89 2.35
C ASN A 372 18.24 1.57 1.66
N GLY A 373 18.06 1.50 0.33
CA GLY A 373 18.35 0.32 -0.47
C GLY A 373 17.45 -0.90 -0.22
N LYS A 374 16.37 -0.76 0.56
CA LYS A 374 15.38 -1.79 0.83
C LYS A 374 14.03 -1.43 0.20
N GLU A 375 13.26 -2.45 -0.13
CA GLU A 375 11.90 -2.31 -0.63
C GLU A 375 11.01 -1.71 0.46
N SER A 376 10.19 -0.73 0.10
CA SER A 376 9.27 -0.06 1.02
C SER A 376 7.97 0.26 0.29
N PHE A 377 6.85 -0.08 0.91
CA PHE A 377 5.53 0.26 0.39
C PHE A 377 5.23 1.72 0.67
N LEU A 378 4.76 2.46 -0.32
CA LEU A 378 3.98 3.68 -0.11
C LEU A 378 2.49 3.36 0.02
N ARG A 379 2.07 2.29 -0.66
CA ARG A 379 0.71 1.75 -0.62
C ARG A 379 0.76 0.25 -0.80
N ARG A 380 0.19 -0.49 0.14
CA ARG A 380 0.00 -1.95 0.06
C ARG A 380 -1.46 -2.27 -0.27
N SER A 381 -1.68 -2.90 -1.42
CA SER A 381 -3.01 -3.23 -1.93
C SER A 381 -2.89 -4.37 -2.95
N ARG A 382 -3.15 -4.17 -4.26
CA ARG A 382 -3.16 -5.24 -5.28
C ARG A 382 -1.86 -6.03 -5.31
N GLY A 383 -1.96 -7.35 -5.40
CA GLY A 383 -0.82 -8.27 -5.39
C GLY A 383 -0.36 -8.68 -4.00
N PHE A 384 -0.77 -7.95 -2.96
CA PHE A 384 -0.33 -8.21 -1.58
C PHE A 384 -1.51 -8.37 -0.63
N ALA A 385 -2.52 -7.50 -0.67
CA ALA A 385 -3.72 -7.68 0.14
C ALA A 385 -4.54 -8.88 -0.36
N PRO A 386 -5.12 -9.71 0.53
CA PRO A 386 -5.15 -9.57 1.98
C PRO A 386 -4.17 -10.56 2.66
N THR A 387 -2.92 -10.70 2.16
CA THR A 387 -1.96 -11.62 2.77
C THR A 387 -1.75 -11.30 4.24
N THR A 388 -1.56 -12.34 5.02
CA THR A 388 -1.43 -12.30 6.47
C THR A 388 -0.01 -11.97 6.91
N LEU A 389 0.07 -11.44 8.13
CA LEU A 389 1.27 -11.34 8.93
C LEU A 389 1.11 -12.28 10.13
N ASP A 390 2.13 -13.08 10.40
CA ASP A 390 2.18 -13.87 11.62
C ASP A 390 2.49 -12.93 12.78
N VAL A 391 1.69 -13.01 13.84
CA VAL A 391 1.83 -12.23 15.06
C VAL A 391 2.05 -13.18 16.21
N ILE A 392 3.09 -12.93 17.00
CA ILE A 392 3.48 -13.84 18.08
C ILE A 392 2.61 -13.54 19.32
N ASN A 393 2.19 -14.60 20.01
CA ASN A 393 1.63 -14.55 21.37
C ASN A 393 0.28 -13.81 21.48
N SER A 394 -0.66 -14.08 20.59
CA SER A 394 -2.03 -13.53 20.67
C SER A 394 -2.82 -14.01 21.89
N LYS A 395 -2.43 -15.16 22.47
CA LYS A 395 -3.16 -15.90 23.50
C LYS A 395 -4.64 -16.12 23.16
N GLY A 396 -4.98 -16.15 21.86
CA GLY A 396 -6.34 -16.35 21.36
C GLY A 396 -7.24 -15.11 21.39
N VAL A 397 -6.69 -13.92 21.65
CA VAL A 397 -7.44 -12.65 21.60
C VAL A 397 -7.61 -12.20 20.15
N ASN A 398 -8.86 -11.97 19.74
CA ASN A 398 -9.21 -11.48 18.42
C ASN A 398 -9.47 -9.97 18.49
N VAL A 399 -8.87 -9.20 17.59
CA VAL A 399 -8.96 -7.73 17.62
C VAL A 399 -9.35 -7.21 16.24
N LEU A 400 -10.32 -6.32 16.19
CA LEU A 400 -10.61 -5.53 15.00
C LEU A 400 -10.04 -4.13 15.14
N ALA A 401 -9.00 -3.79 14.40
CA ALA A 401 -8.40 -2.47 14.38
C ALA A 401 -8.79 -1.69 13.12
N LEU A 402 -9.22 -0.44 13.28
CA LEU A 402 -9.72 0.40 12.16
C LEU A 402 -8.69 1.35 11.56
N GLY A 403 -7.48 1.41 12.11
CA GLY A 403 -6.39 2.22 11.60
C GLY A 403 -6.55 3.72 11.88
N ALA A 404 -5.81 4.53 11.13
CA ALA A 404 -5.87 5.99 11.16
C ALA A 404 -6.93 6.55 10.18
N GLU A 405 -7.05 7.88 10.10
CA GLU A 405 -7.96 8.55 9.16
C GLU A 405 -7.41 8.61 7.73
N HIS A 406 -6.12 8.95 7.58
CA HIS A 406 -5.41 9.01 6.30
C HIS A 406 -4.78 7.66 5.95
N ASN A 407 -4.65 7.38 4.64
CA ASN A 407 -4.10 6.13 4.09
C ASN A 407 -4.60 4.86 4.81
N SER A 408 -5.86 4.89 5.25
CA SER A 408 -6.43 3.94 6.19
C SER A 408 -6.49 2.53 5.61
N ASN A 409 -6.47 1.56 6.51
CA ASN A 409 -6.82 0.17 6.29
C ASN A 409 -7.30 -0.43 7.61
N THR A 410 -7.92 -1.60 7.55
CA THR A 410 -8.35 -2.33 8.74
C THR A 410 -7.51 -3.59 8.91
N CYS A 411 -7.28 -3.96 10.16
CA CYS A 411 -6.65 -5.21 10.54
C CYS A 411 -7.62 -6.03 11.37
N PHE A 412 -7.85 -7.28 10.99
CA PHE A 412 -8.49 -8.25 11.86
C PHE A 412 -7.42 -9.22 12.34
N LEU A 413 -7.06 -9.14 13.61
CA LEU A 413 -6.20 -10.10 14.27
C LEU A 413 -7.06 -11.25 14.78
N ARG A 414 -6.69 -12.47 14.42
CA ARG A 414 -7.36 -13.69 14.88
C ARG A 414 -6.34 -14.77 15.13
N GLU A 415 -6.36 -15.33 16.35
CA GLU A 415 -5.27 -16.18 16.82
C GLU A 415 -3.92 -15.46 16.54
N ASP A 416 -2.92 -16.17 16.03
CA ASP A 416 -1.59 -15.63 15.74
C ASP A 416 -1.45 -15.05 14.32
N LYS A 417 -2.55 -14.63 13.69
CA LYS A 417 -2.54 -14.04 12.33
C LYS A 417 -3.25 -12.69 12.26
N ALA A 418 -2.54 -11.70 11.73
CA ALA A 418 -3.09 -10.39 11.37
C ALA A 418 -3.46 -10.34 9.89
N TYR A 419 -4.76 -10.17 9.64
CA TYR A 419 -5.32 -9.98 8.31
C TYR A 419 -5.44 -8.48 8.05
N VAL A 420 -4.53 -7.92 7.25
CA VAL A 420 -4.55 -6.49 6.92
C VAL A 420 -5.23 -6.29 5.56
N SER A 421 -6.26 -5.45 5.52
CA SER A 421 -7.01 -5.14 4.30
C SER A 421 -6.16 -4.44 3.24
N GLN A 422 -6.72 -4.30 2.05
CA GLN A 422 -6.22 -3.36 1.05
C GLN A 422 -6.22 -1.92 1.57
N TYR A 423 -5.55 -1.04 0.82
CA TYR A 423 -5.67 0.41 0.97
C TYR A 423 -7.12 0.88 0.84
N ILE A 424 -7.62 1.56 1.88
CA ILE A 424 -8.96 2.15 1.95
C ILE A 424 -8.93 3.64 1.58
N GLY A 425 -7.92 4.38 2.01
CA GLY A 425 -7.74 5.80 1.68
C GLY A 425 -8.13 6.74 2.81
N ASN A 426 -8.61 7.94 2.47
CA ASN A 426 -8.91 8.99 3.46
C ASN A 426 -10.37 8.89 3.92
N THR A 427 -10.56 8.51 5.19
CA THR A 427 -11.88 8.24 5.79
C THR A 427 -12.64 9.49 6.24
N SER A 428 -12.04 10.69 6.13
CA SER A 428 -12.78 11.95 6.25
C SER A 428 -13.88 12.10 5.18
N LYS A 429 -13.79 11.34 4.08
CA LYS A 429 -14.80 11.31 3.02
C LYS A 429 -15.85 10.21 3.33
N PRO A 430 -17.16 10.54 3.35
CA PRO A 430 -18.20 9.56 3.65
C PRO A 430 -18.18 8.29 2.78
N PRO A 431 -17.94 8.34 1.44
CA PRO A 431 -17.85 7.13 0.64
C PRO A 431 -16.68 6.22 1.04
N THR A 432 -15.57 6.82 1.48
CA THR A 432 -14.38 6.07 1.94
C THR A 432 -14.64 5.43 3.30
N LEU A 433 -15.27 6.16 4.23
CA LEU A 433 -15.68 5.62 5.54
C LEU A 433 -16.65 4.46 5.41
N ALA A 434 -17.66 4.58 4.54
CA ALA A 434 -18.60 3.50 4.24
C ALA A 434 -17.86 2.25 3.71
N TYR A 435 -16.84 2.45 2.86
CA TYR A 435 -16.02 1.36 2.36
C TYR A 435 -15.11 0.74 3.43
N LEU A 436 -14.61 1.52 4.41
CA LEU A 436 -13.91 0.99 5.58
C LEU A 436 -14.83 0.05 6.38
N LYS A 437 -16.05 0.49 6.70
CA LYS A 437 -17.07 -0.32 7.41
C LYS A 437 -17.37 -1.61 6.65
N GLN A 438 -17.57 -1.52 5.34
CA GLN A 438 -17.79 -2.69 4.48
C GLN A 438 -16.60 -3.64 4.50
N SER A 439 -15.37 -3.12 4.40
CA SER A 439 -14.15 -3.93 4.38
C SER A 439 -13.91 -4.63 5.73
N ALA A 440 -14.17 -3.96 6.86
CA ALA A 440 -14.07 -4.56 8.19
C ALA A 440 -15.06 -5.72 8.36
N LYS A 441 -16.35 -5.50 8.04
CA LYS A 441 -17.38 -6.55 8.10
C LYS A 441 -17.09 -7.71 7.14
N TYR A 442 -16.62 -7.39 5.94
CA TYR A 442 -16.24 -8.38 4.95
C TYR A 442 -15.09 -9.25 5.46
N LEU A 443 -14.03 -8.65 6.01
CA LEU A 443 -12.88 -9.37 6.52
C LEU A 443 -13.23 -10.28 7.71
N MET A 444 -14.03 -9.78 8.66
CA MET A 444 -14.56 -10.59 9.77
C MET A 444 -15.39 -11.78 9.27
N SER A 445 -16.30 -11.55 8.31
CA SER A 445 -17.14 -12.60 7.73
C SER A 445 -16.31 -13.66 7.01
N LEU A 446 -15.32 -13.21 6.24
CA LEU A 446 -14.47 -14.04 5.40
C LEU A 446 -13.53 -14.92 6.23
N MET A 447 -12.98 -14.37 7.31
CA MET A 447 -12.13 -15.12 8.21
C MET A 447 -12.92 -15.93 9.23
N GLY A 448 -14.14 -15.52 9.55
CA GLY A 448 -14.93 -16.05 10.65
C GLY A 448 -14.41 -15.58 12.01
N GLY A 449 -15.30 -15.61 13.02
CA GLY A 449 -14.98 -15.20 14.39
C GLY A 449 -15.53 -13.81 14.75
N LYS A 450 -15.82 -13.60 16.04
CA LYS A 450 -16.19 -12.31 16.61
C LYS A 450 -14.93 -11.69 17.24
N PRO A 451 -14.63 -10.40 17.00
CA PRO A 451 -13.57 -9.72 17.75
C PRO A 451 -13.92 -9.67 19.23
N ASP A 452 -12.92 -9.81 20.07
CA ASP A 452 -13.04 -9.59 21.51
C ASP A 452 -12.97 -8.09 21.83
N GLU A 453 -12.24 -7.31 21.01
CA GLU A 453 -12.09 -5.86 21.16
C GLU A 453 -12.01 -5.15 19.81
N VAL A 454 -12.40 -3.87 19.79
CA VAL A 454 -12.18 -2.96 18.67
C VAL A 454 -11.11 -1.95 19.06
N ALA A 455 -10.13 -1.72 18.19
CA ALA A 455 -9.09 -0.73 18.40
C ALA A 455 -9.18 0.41 17.38
N CYS A 456 -8.90 1.63 17.82
CA CYS A 456 -8.86 2.82 16.98
C CYS A 456 -7.76 3.79 17.40
N ASP A 457 -7.56 4.84 16.60
CA ASP A 457 -6.67 5.93 16.95
C ASP A 457 -7.25 6.73 18.13
N LEU A 458 -6.38 7.24 18.99
CA LEU A 458 -6.74 8.10 20.12
C LEU A 458 -7.40 9.41 19.70
N HIS A 459 -7.15 9.88 18.46
CA HIS A 459 -7.68 11.15 17.99
C HIS A 459 -9.23 11.19 18.02
N PRO A 460 -9.86 12.04 18.86
CA PRO A 460 -11.32 12.02 19.05
C PRO A 460 -12.10 12.54 17.83
N GLY A 461 -11.45 13.32 16.96
CA GLY A 461 -12.05 13.87 15.74
C GLY A 461 -12.08 12.94 14.53
N TYR A 462 -11.37 11.81 14.56
CA TYR A 462 -11.26 10.93 13.38
C TYR A 462 -12.58 10.20 13.10
N GLN A 463 -12.93 10.13 11.81
CA GLN A 463 -14.11 9.35 11.41
C GLN A 463 -13.91 7.84 11.62
N SER A 464 -12.68 7.34 11.50
CA SER A 464 -12.35 5.94 11.82
C SER A 464 -12.59 5.61 13.30
N SER A 465 -12.26 6.52 14.22
CA SER A 465 -12.50 6.33 15.67
C SER A 465 -13.99 6.36 16.00
N ARG A 466 -14.78 7.23 15.36
CA ARG A 466 -16.25 7.21 15.48
C ARG A 466 -16.86 5.90 14.95
N LEU A 467 -16.37 5.42 13.81
CA LEU A 467 -16.81 4.13 13.28
C LEU A 467 -16.44 2.96 14.20
N ALA A 468 -15.30 3.03 14.89
CA ALA A 468 -14.91 2.03 15.86
C ALA A 468 -15.87 2.00 17.07
N ASP A 469 -16.29 3.17 17.56
CA ASP A 469 -17.33 3.29 18.59
C ASP A 469 -18.68 2.73 18.11
N GLU A 470 -19.11 3.03 16.88
CA GLU A 470 -20.31 2.44 16.29
C GLU A 470 -20.25 0.91 16.26
N ILE A 471 -19.10 0.33 15.86
CA ILE A 471 -18.92 -1.13 15.79
C ILE A 471 -18.86 -1.73 17.20
N SER A 472 -18.18 -1.06 18.13
CA SER A 472 -18.15 -1.42 19.55
C SER A 472 -19.56 -1.57 20.13
N GLN A 473 -20.44 -0.60 19.87
CA GLN A 473 -21.84 -0.62 20.28
C GLN A 473 -22.67 -1.67 19.50
N GLU A 474 -22.46 -1.80 18.18
CA GLU A 474 -23.18 -2.76 17.32
C GLU A 474 -22.97 -4.22 17.78
N TYR A 475 -21.74 -4.55 18.20
CA TYR A 475 -21.36 -5.90 18.59
C TYR A 475 -21.27 -6.14 20.10
N ASP A 476 -21.47 -5.10 20.92
CA ASP A 476 -21.27 -5.12 22.38
C ASP A 476 -19.88 -5.66 22.76
N ILE A 477 -18.84 -4.94 22.31
CA ILE A 477 -17.43 -5.29 22.49
C ILE A 477 -16.61 -4.06 22.93
N PRO A 478 -15.63 -4.20 23.84
CA PRO A 478 -14.83 -3.07 24.31
C PRO A 478 -14.09 -2.32 23.19
N LEU A 479 -14.06 -0.99 23.31
CA LEU A 479 -13.27 -0.09 22.48
C LEU A 479 -11.94 0.26 23.16
N VAL A 480 -10.85 0.20 22.40
CA VAL A 480 -9.50 0.61 22.84
C VAL A 480 -8.98 1.72 21.94
N ALA A 481 -8.76 2.89 22.55
CA ALA A 481 -8.07 3.99 21.91
C ALA A 481 -6.56 3.84 22.06
N VAL A 482 -5.81 3.92 20.95
CA VAL A 482 -4.36 3.74 20.92
C VAL A 482 -3.69 5.00 20.38
N GLN A 483 -2.67 5.49 21.07
CA GLN A 483 -1.92 6.65 20.61
C GLN A 483 -1.22 6.37 19.28
N HIS A 484 -1.28 7.33 18.36
CA HIS A 484 -0.85 7.17 16.97
C HIS A 484 0.61 6.70 16.79
N HIS A 485 1.55 7.34 17.47
CA HIS A 485 2.97 7.01 17.37
C HIS A 485 3.32 5.72 18.13
N HIS A 486 2.58 5.40 19.19
CA HIS A 486 2.66 4.10 19.84
C HIS A 486 2.21 2.99 18.88
N ALA A 487 1.14 3.21 18.10
CA ALA A 487 0.73 2.26 17.07
C ALA A 487 1.79 2.09 15.97
N HIS A 488 2.45 3.16 15.53
CA HIS A 488 3.60 3.06 14.62
C HIS A 488 4.71 2.14 15.15
N LEU A 489 5.10 2.32 16.42
CA LEU A 489 6.09 1.49 17.09
C LEU A 489 5.60 0.03 17.20
N CYS A 490 4.37 -0.20 17.68
CA CYS A 490 3.80 -1.54 17.84
C CYS A 490 3.73 -2.30 16.52
N SER A 491 3.51 -1.59 15.41
CA SER A 491 3.52 -2.20 14.08
C SER A 491 4.90 -2.76 13.70
N LEU A 492 6.00 -2.10 14.11
CA LEU A 492 7.35 -2.65 13.95
C LEU A 492 7.62 -3.83 14.88
N LEU A 493 7.08 -3.83 16.10
CA LEU A 493 7.18 -4.98 17.00
C LEU A 493 6.57 -6.21 16.35
N ALA A 494 5.33 -6.08 15.88
CA ALA A 494 4.61 -7.14 15.19
C ALA A 494 5.34 -7.62 13.92
N GLU A 495 5.76 -6.69 13.05
CA GLU A 495 6.39 -7.06 11.78
C GLU A 495 7.74 -7.77 11.96
N HIS A 496 8.51 -7.43 13.00
CA HIS A 496 9.85 -8.00 13.22
C HIS A 496 9.93 -9.01 14.36
N GLY A 497 8.83 -9.32 15.04
CA GLY A 497 8.78 -10.20 16.21
C GLY A 497 9.72 -9.74 17.32
N LEU A 498 9.60 -8.47 17.74
CA LEU A 498 10.47 -7.86 18.74
C LEU A 498 9.75 -7.70 20.08
N ASP A 499 10.48 -7.90 21.17
CA ASP A 499 9.97 -7.70 22.54
C ASP A 499 10.33 -6.32 23.11
N GLU A 500 11.35 -5.65 22.56
CA GLU A 500 11.82 -4.32 22.98
C GLU A 500 12.32 -3.50 21.79
N ILE A 501 12.13 -2.18 21.81
CA ILE A 501 12.60 -1.29 20.74
C ILE A 501 12.68 0.18 21.19
N VAL A 502 13.70 0.90 20.70
CA VAL A 502 13.66 2.37 20.61
C VAL A 502 13.21 2.76 19.21
N CYS A 503 12.10 3.47 19.07
CA CYS A 503 11.53 3.81 17.77
C CYS A 503 11.50 5.32 17.53
N LEU A 504 12.10 5.71 16.41
CA LEU A 504 11.93 7.04 15.81
C LEU A 504 10.58 7.08 15.09
N CYS A 505 9.61 7.78 15.64
CA CYS A 505 8.29 7.98 15.04
C CYS A 505 8.25 9.36 14.39
N VAL A 506 8.56 9.40 13.09
CA VAL A 506 8.70 10.63 12.30
C VAL A 506 7.55 10.76 11.30
N ASP A 507 6.61 11.64 11.59
CA ASP A 507 5.35 11.76 10.85
C ASP A 507 4.93 13.22 10.58
N GLY A 508 3.85 13.39 9.82
CA GLY A 508 3.19 14.67 9.60
C GLY A 508 2.38 15.13 10.81
N ALA A 509 1.52 14.31 11.38
CA ALA A 509 0.68 14.72 12.51
C ALA A 509 0.05 13.51 13.19
N GLY A 510 0.31 13.35 14.49
CA GLY A 510 -0.44 12.43 15.34
C GLY A 510 -0.86 13.12 16.63
N TYR A 511 -2.01 12.70 17.17
CA TYR A 511 -2.56 13.25 18.41
C TYR A 511 -1.64 12.90 19.60
N GLY A 512 -1.11 13.94 20.24
CA GLY A 512 -0.26 13.81 21.43
C GLY A 512 -1.08 13.51 22.69
N LEU A 513 -0.42 12.96 23.71
CA LEU A 513 -1.04 12.76 25.03
C LEU A 513 -1.14 14.06 25.85
N ASP A 514 -0.49 15.12 25.38
CA ASP A 514 -0.35 16.44 26.01
C ASP A 514 -1.12 17.53 25.24
N ASP A 515 -2.12 17.14 24.44
CA ASP A 515 -2.90 17.99 23.53
C ASP A 515 -2.06 18.77 22.50
N THR A 516 -0.81 18.34 22.26
CA THR A 516 0.03 18.85 21.17
C THR A 516 0.00 17.91 19.96
N ILE A 517 0.51 18.38 18.81
CA ILE A 517 0.63 17.56 17.59
C ILE A 517 2.03 16.97 17.51
N TRP A 518 2.13 15.67 17.74
CA TRP A 518 3.38 14.91 17.65
C TRP A 518 3.72 14.58 16.18
N GLY A 519 4.98 14.22 15.94
CA GLY A 519 5.45 13.75 14.64
C GLY A 519 6.96 13.70 14.50
N GLY A 520 7.70 13.80 15.60
CA GLY A 520 9.15 13.76 15.63
C GLY A 520 9.62 13.22 16.98
N GLU A 521 9.10 12.06 17.34
CA GLU A 521 9.24 11.49 18.69
C GLU A 521 10.21 10.32 18.71
N ILE A 522 10.92 10.17 19.82
CA ILE A 522 11.69 8.98 20.16
C ILE A 522 10.95 8.27 21.29
N ILE A 523 10.33 7.14 20.96
CA ILE A 523 9.50 6.37 21.89
C ILE A 523 10.20 5.06 22.19
N VAL A 524 10.23 4.69 23.46
CA VAL A 524 10.82 3.44 23.94
C VAL A 524 9.71 2.48 24.34
N TYR A 525 9.86 1.22 23.95
CA TYR A 525 9.17 0.08 24.56
C TYR A 525 10.21 -0.88 25.12
N ASP A 526 10.19 -1.09 26.43
CA ASP A 526 11.15 -1.91 27.18
C ASP A 526 10.63 -3.33 27.49
N GLY A 527 9.57 -3.75 26.80
CA GLY A 527 8.85 -5.00 27.07
C GLY A 527 7.70 -4.86 28.07
N ASN A 528 7.54 -3.69 28.69
CA ASN A 528 6.47 -3.45 29.66
C ASN A 528 5.81 -2.09 29.48
N THR A 529 6.62 -1.03 29.34
CA THR A 529 6.15 0.35 29.35
C THR A 529 6.49 1.08 28.07
N PHE A 530 5.61 2.00 27.69
CA PHE A 530 5.83 2.93 26.58
C PHE A 530 6.22 4.30 27.14
N THR A 531 7.40 4.80 26.74
CA THR A 531 7.93 6.08 27.24
C THR A 531 8.32 6.99 26.08
N ARG A 532 7.81 8.24 26.08
CA ARG A 532 8.29 9.30 25.19
C ARG A 532 9.61 9.84 25.77
N ALA A 533 10.74 9.36 25.24
CA ALA A 533 12.07 9.65 25.79
C ALA A 533 12.68 10.94 25.25
N ALA A 534 12.39 11.30 24.01
CA ALA A 534 12.95 12.49 23.37
C ALA A 534 12.05 12.96 22.21
N HIS A 535 12.20 14.21 21.77
CA HIS A 535 11.38 14.76 20.68
C HIS A 535 12.01 15.97 19.98
N LEU A 536 11.43 16.40 18.86
CA LEU A 536 11.74 17.68 18.23
C LEU A 536 11.21 18.85 19.06
N ALA A 537 11.90 19.99 19.03
CA ALA A 537 11.43 21.22 19.68
C ALA A 537 10.01 21.58 19.21
N PRO A 538 9.05 21.77 20.14
CA PRO A 538 7.69 22.18 19.77
C PRO A 538 7.67 23.51 19.04
N GLN A 539 7.08 23.53 17.85
CA GLN A 539 6.96 24.69 16.97
C GLN A 539 5.53 25.24 16.97
N ARG A 540 5.39 26.56 16.83
CA ARG A 540 4.07 27.20 16.71
C ARG A 540 3.44 26.90 15.36
N MET A 541 2.21 26.39 15.36
CA MET A 541 1.44 26.01 14.18
C MET A 541 0.20 26.91 14.05
N PRO A 542 0.29 28.07 13.38
CA PRO A 542 -0.80 29.05 13.32
C PRO A 542 -1.93 28.62 12.37
N GLY A 543 -3.10 28.35 12.94
CA GLY A 543 -4.32 27.98 12.21
C GLY A 543 -4.52 26.48 11.99
N GLY A 544 -3.83 25.62 12.75
CA GLY A 544 -3.98 24.16 12.66
C GLY A 544 -3.73 23.66 11.23
N ASP A 545 -4.68 22.90 10.66
CA ASP A 545 -4.61 22.34 9.31
C ASP A 545 -4.19 23.34 8.22
N LYS A 546 -4.56 24.63 8.37
CA LYS A 546 -4.14 25.68 7.42
C LYS A 546 -2.62 25.78 7.31
N ALA A 547 -1.87 25.57 8.39
CA ALA A 547 -0.40 25.56 8.36
C ALA A 547 0.17 24.33 7.64
N ALA A 548 -0.55 23.20 7.63
CA ALA A 548 -0.18 22.03 6.85
C ALA A 548 -0.53 22.18 5.35
N TYR A 549 -1.60 22.92 5.02
CA TYR A 549 -1.96 23.26 3.63
C TYR A 549 -1.07 24.35 3.04
N TYR A 550 -0.68 25.34 3.85
CA TYR A 550 0.16 26.47 3.45
C TYR A 550 1.44 26.49 4.28
N PRO A 551 2.48 25.75 3.86
CA PRO A 551 3.79 25.68 4.52
C PRO A 551 4.41 27.03 4.92
N SER A 552 4.11 28.11 4.21
CA SER A 552 4.55 29.47 4.57
C SER A 552 4.10 29.89 5.98
N ARG A 553 2.89 29.48 6.42
CA ARG A 553 2.40 29.74 7.77
C ARG A 553 3.23 29.01 8.83
N MET A 554 3.61 27.77 8.53
CA MET A 554 4.48 26.97 9.40
C MET A 554 5.89 27.59 9.49
N LEU A 555 6.44 28.06 8.38
CA LEU A 555 7.74 28.75 8.37
C LEU A 555 7.75 29.98 9.28
N LEU A 556 6.71 30.82 9.21
CA LEU A 556 6.56 31.97 10.12
C LEU A 556 6.47 31.53 11.58
N GLY A 557 5.73 30.46 11.87
CA GLY A 557 5.63 29.90 13.21
C GLY A 557 6.95 29.39 13.77
N VAL A 558 7.78 28.73 12.95
CA VAL A 558 9.11 28.23 13.36
C VAL A 558 10.09 29.37 13.63
N LEU A 559 10.04 30.43 12.82
CA LEU A 559 10.95 31.57 12.94
C LEU A 559 10.50 32.59 14.01
N TYR A 560 9.28 32.47 14.51
CA TYR A 560 8.64 33.49 15.35
C TYR A 560 9.46 33.88 16.59
N ASP A 561 9.98 32.89 17.34
CA ASP A 561 10.70 33.16 18.59
C ASP A 561 12.14 33.67 18.37
N ARG A 562 12.61 33.80 17.11
CA ARG A 562 13.97 34.25 16.76
C ARG A 562 14.03 35.61 16.08
N PHE A 563 12.88 36.16 15.69
CA PHE A 563 12.78 37.42 14.94
C PHE A 563 11.59 38.23 15.44
N THR A 564 11.66 39.55 15.30
CA THR A 564 10.51 40.42 15.55
C THR A 564 9.45 40.25 14.46
N ALA A 565 8.19 40.60 14.77
CA ALA A 565 7.10 40.55 13.79
C ALA A 565 7.40 41.38 12.52
N THR A 566 8.02 42.56 12.68
CA THR A 566 8.42 43.41 11.55
C THR A 566 9.47 42.75 10.68
N GLU A 567 10.51 42.14 11.27
CA GLU A 567 11.55 41.42 10.52
C GLU A 567 10.97 40.23 9.74
N LEU A 568 10.00 39.51 10.33
CA LEU A 568 9.33 38.39 9.68
C LEU A 568 8.43 38.82 8.52
N GLU A 569 7.73 39.95 8.67
CA GLU A 569 6.91 40.52 7.59
C GLU A 569 7.79 40.92 6.39
N GLU A 570 8.90 41.63 6.65
CA GLU A 570 9.88 41.98 5.62
C GLU A 570 10.55 40.74 4.99
N LEU A 571 10.85 39.72 5.81
CA LEU A 571 11.40 38.47 5.34
C LEU A 571 10.42 37.72 4.43
N ALA A 572 9.13 37.66 4.82
CA ALA A 572 8.08 37.04 4.01
C ALA A 572 7.97 37.71 2.64
N GLY A 573 8.04 39.05 2.60
CA GLY A 573 8.09 39.83 1.37
C GLY A 573 9.32 39.52 0.51
N ARG A 574 10.53 39.54 1.11
CA ARG A 574 11.79 39.22 0.40
C ARG A 574 11.82 37.80 -0.17
N LEU A 575 11.33 36.82 0.58
CA LEU A 575 11.28 35.43 0.14
C LEU A 575 10.17 35.18 -0.89
N GLY A 576 9.25 36.13 -1.07
CA GLY A 576 8.10 35.98 -1.95
C GLY A 576 7.16 34.86 -1.49
N LEU A 577 7.00 34.70 -0.16
CA LEU A 577 6.16 33.65 0.40
C LEU A 577 4.73 33.77 -0.13
N LYS A 578 4.16 32.63 -0.53
CA LYS A 578 2.78 32.54 -0.99
C LYS A 578 1.89 31.99 0.11
N PHE A 579 0.70 32.56 0.20
CA PHE A 579 -0.33 32.21 1.16
C PHE A 579 -1.64 31.92 0.41
N GLU A 580 -2.72 31.66 1.13
CA GLU A 580 -4.05 31.49 0.54
C GLU A 580 -4.60 32.82 0.01
N LEU A 581 -4.47 33.88 0.82
CA LEU A 581 -4.91 35.23 0.55
C LEU A 581 -3.70 36.10 0.24
N GLU A 582 -3.64 36.62 -0.99
CA GLU A 582 -2.54 37.48 -1.41
C GLU A 582 -2.57 38.84 -0.68
N GLY A 583 -1.38 39.35 -0.31
CA GLY A 583 -1.16 40.73 0.14
C GLY A 583 -1.24 40.98 1.65
N MET A 584 -2.12 40.32 2.41
CA MET A 584 -2.34 40.64 3.84
C MET A 584 -2.12 39.47 4.81
N GLU A 585 -2.07 38.22 4.32
CA GLU A 585 -2.13 37.06 5.21
C GLU A 585 -0.92 36.92 6.14
N ALA A 586 0.28 37.32 5.71
CA ALA A 586 1.48 37.26 6.54
C ALA A 586 1.30 38.07 7.84
N ASN A 587 0.79 39.30 7.73
CA ASN A 587 0.52 40.16 8.89
C ASN A 587 -0.53 39.54 9.83
N VAL A 588 -1.60 38.97 9.26
CA VAL A 588 -2.64 38.28 10.04
C VAL A 588 -2.08 37.07 10.79
N VAL A 589 -1.21 36.28 10.15
CA VAL A 589 -0.55 35.13 10.79
C VAL A 589 0.37 35.59 11.93
N LEU A 590 1.12 36.69 11.73
CA LEU A 590 1.96 37.26 12.79
C LEU A 590 1.13 37.77 13.98
N GLN A 591 -0.03 38.40 13.72
CA GLN A 591 -0.97 38.78 14.79
C GLN A 591 -1.57 37.57 15.51
N GLN A 592 -1.83 36.45 14.81
CA GLN A 592 -2.27 35.20 15.44
C GLN A 592 -1.20 34.64 16.38
N LEU A 593 0.06 34.67 15.94
CA LEU A 593 1.21 34.22 16.74
C LEU A 593 1.40 35.08 17.99
N ASP A 594 1.36 36.41 17.83
CA ASP A 594 1.50 37.39 18.92
C ASP A 594 0.40 37.26 19.99
N LYS A 595 -0.85 37.08 19.55
CA LYS A 595 -2.00 36.92 20.46
C LYS A 595 -2.24 35.48 20.91
N ASN A 596 -1.41 34.53 20.46
CA ASN A 596 -1.59 33.09 20.67
C ASN A 596 -3.02 32.60 20.32
N LEU A 597 -3.62 33.14 19.25
CA LEU A 597 -4.99 32.85 18.84
C LEU A 597 -5.01 31.74 17.79
N ASN A 598 -5.64 30.59 18.10
CA ASN A 598 -5.66 29.39 17.24
C ASN A 598 -4.25 28.92 16.83
N VAL A 599 -3.31 29.00 17.76
CA VAL A 599 -1.95 28.50 17.61
C VAL A 599 -1.82 27.23 18.44
N THR A 600 -1.46 26.13 17.78
CA THR A 600 -1.18 24.84 18.43
C THR A 600 0.32 24.59 18.40
N LEU A 601 0.86 23.86 19.38
CA LEU A 601 2.25 23.43 19.35
C LEU A 601 2.38 22.10 18.62
N SER A 602 3.44 21.96 17.83
CA SER A 602 3.73 20.73 17.12
C SER A 602 5.21 20.38 17.12
N SER A 603 5.54 19.13 17.49
CA SER A 603 6.86 18.53 17.35
C SER A 603 6.99 17.73 16.04
N SER A 604 6.17 18.05 15.03
CA SER A 604 6.11 17.29 13.77
C SER A 604 7.35 17.47 12.90
N CYS A 605 8.00 16.35 12.57
CA CYS A 605 9.08 16.30 11.59
C CYS A 605 8.59 16.74 10.21
N GLY A 606 7.37 16.33 9.82
CA GLY A 606 6.77 16.76 8.55
C GLY A 606 6.60 18.28 8.46
N ARG A 607 6.18 18.93 9.55
CA ARG A 607 6.04 20.40 9.58
C ARG A 607 7.37 21.14 9.47
N VAL A 608 8.45 20.62 10.06
CA VAL A 608 9.80 21.17 9.89
C VAL A 608 10.25 21.08 8.42
N LEU A 609 9.97 19.95 7.75
CA LEU A 609 10.26 19.78 6.33
C LEU A 609 9.42 20.71 5.46
N ASP A 610 8.14 20.92 5.79
CA ASP A 610 7.27 21.85 5.10
C ASP A 610 7.83 23.29 5.20
N SER A 611 8.28 23.71 6.38
CA SER A 611 8.93 25.01 6.58
C SER A 611 10.19 25.17 5.72
N LEU A 612 11.05 24.14 5.64
CA LEU A 612 12.22 24.14 4.75
C LEU A 612 11.82 24.21 3.27
N ALA A 613 10.74 23.52 2.87
CA ALA A 613 10.23 23.57 1.50
C ALA A 613 9.71 24.97 1.14
N ALA A 614 9.01 25.65 2.04
CA ALA A 614 8.59 27.03 1.87
C ALA A 614 9.79 27.98 1.81
N LEU A 615 10.73 27.85 2.76
CA LEU A 615 11.93 28.68 2.85
C LEU A 615 12.74 28.64 1.54
N LEU A 616 12.87 27.46 0.95
CA LEU A 616 13.64 27.25 -0.27
C LEU A 616 12.84 27.51 -1.57
N GLY A 617 11.57 27.90 -1.46
CA GLY A 617 10.70 28.21 -2.60
C GLY A 617 10.28 27.00 -3.42
N VAL A 618 10.24 25.83 -2.79
CA VAL A 618 9.93 24.53 -3.42
C VAL A 618 8.42 24.28 -3.46
N CYS A 619 7.73 24.60 -2.36
CA CYS A 619 6.30 24.38 -2.22
C CYS A 619 5.71 25.33 -1.19
N TYR A 620 4.71 26.10 -1.61
CA TYR A 620 3.96 27.03 -0.74
C TYR A 620 2.52 26.59 -0.48
N HIS A 621 2.02 25.62 -1.25
CA HIS A 621 0.68 25.07 -1.12
C HIS A 621 0.72 23.55 -1.34
N ARG A 622 0.21 22.81 -0.37
CA ARG A 622 0.09 21.35 -0.37
C ARG A 622 -1.21 20.95 -1.07
N SER A 623 -1.11 20.45 -2.30
CA SER A 623 -2.23 19.91 -3.09
C SER A 623 -2.48 18.41 -2.88
N TYR A 624 -1.55 17.69 -2.23
CA TYR A 624 -1.72 16.29 -1.82
C TYR A 624 -0.86 15.97 -0.59
N ASP A 625 -1.13 14.84 0.05
CA ASP A 625 -0.46 14.43 1.28
C ASP A 625 1.06 14.31 1.11
N GLY A 626 1.82 15.02 1.96
CA GLY A 626 3.28 15.03 1.96
C GLY A 626 3.97 15.84 0.86
N GLU A 627 3.23 16.57 0.00
CA GLU A 627 3.80 17.26 -1.16
C GLU A 627 5.06 18.10 -0.88
N PRO A 628 5.11 18.98 0.15
CA PRO A 628 6.27 19.83 0.36
C PRO A 628 7.51 19.01 0.73
N ALA A 629 7.37 18.05 1.66
CA ALA A 629 8.43 17.14 2.07
C ALA A 629 8.95 16.26 0.90
N ILE A 630 8.06 15.73 0.06
CA ILE A 630 8.44 14.91 -1.11
C ILE A 630 9.23 15.73 -2.13
N LYS A 631 8.79 16.96 -2.42
CA LYS A 631 9.51 17.85 -3.35
C LYS A 631 10.84 18.33 -2.77
N LEU A 632 10.91 18.55 -1.47
CA LEU A 632 12.15 18.90 -0.79
C LEU A 632 13.17 17.74 -0.86
N GLU A 633 12.72 16.49 -0.72
CA GLU A 633 13.56 15.30 -0.94
C GLU A 633 14.10 15.27 -2.39
N ALA A 634 13.21 15.42 -3.38
CA ALA A 634 13.59 15.41 -4.80
C ALA A 634 14.59 16.52 -5.17
N LEU A 635 14.46 17.71 -4.57
CA LEU A 635 15.44 18.78 -4.72
C LEU A 635 16.77 18.43 -4.02
N GLY A 636 16.70 17.90 -2.79
CA GLY A 636 17.86 17.49 -2.01
C GLY A 636 18.68 16.38 -2.67
N ASN A 637 18.05 15.45 -3.40
CA ASN A 637 18.75 14.39 -4.14
C ASN A 637 19.71 14.94 -5.22
N LYS A 638 19.50 16.18 -5.69
CA LYS A 638 20.39 16.88 -6.63
C LYS A 638 21.51 17.66 -5.93
N GLY A 639 21.50 17.70 -4.60
CA GLY A 639 22.44 18.46 -3.77
C GLY A 639 23.73 17.71 -3.44
N LYS A 640 24.78 18.47 -3.13
CA LYS A 640 26.08 17.98 -2.63
C LYS A 640 26.17 18.09 -1.11
N LYS A 641 27.04 17.28 -0.50
CA LYS A 641 27.27 17.22 0.96
C LYS A 641 28.33 18.23 1.42
N THR A 642 28.21 19.49 1.02
CA THR A 642 29.25 20.51 1.17
C THR A 642 29.01 21.48 2.33
N LEU A 643 27.76 21.70 2.71
CA LEU A 643 27.38 22.66 3.74
C LEU A 643 27.35 22.01 5.12
N LYS A 644 27.63 22.81 6.15
CA LYS A 644 27.50 22.41 7.56
C LYS A 644 26.33 23.16 8.17
N ILE A 645 25.42 22.43 8.79
CA ILE A 645 24.32 22.97 9.58
C ILE A 645 24.49 22.40 10.99
N PRO A 646 24.53 23.24 12.04
CA PRO A 646 24.74 22.79 13.41
C PRO A 646 23.55 21.94 13.88
N ILE A 647 23.85 21.00 14.75
CA ILE A 647 22.89 20.11 15.41
C ILE A 647 23.00 20.41 16.88
N GLU A 648 21.91 20.86 17.49
CA GLU A 648 21.86 21.24 18.89
C GLU A 648 20.65 20.56 19.52
N PHE A 649 20.89 19.74 20.53
CA PHE A 649 19.83 19.18 21.36
C PHE A 649 20.24 19.24 22.83
N LYS A 650 19.24 19.42 23.70
CA LYS A 650 19.42 19.50 25.14
C LYS A 650 18.22 18.86 25.83
N ASP A 651 18.47 18.11 26.90
CA ASP A 651 17.41 17.49 27.73
C ASP A 651 16.40 16.69 26.89
N GLY A 652 16.89 15.93 25.88
CA GLY A 652 16.04 15.13 24.99
C GLY A 652 15.23 15.93 23.95
N VAL A 653 15.56 17.21 23.70
CA VAL A 653 14.87 18.06 22.73
C VAL A 653 15.81 18.58 21.64
N LEU A 654 15.51 18.28 20.37
CA LEU A 654 16.28 18.79 19.21
C LEU A 654 15.83 20.19 18.78
N ASP A 655 16.73 21.16 18.75
CA ASP A 655 16.45 22.52 18.27
C ASP A 655 16.34 22.56 16.75
N THR A 656 15.13 22.33 16.25
CA THR A 656 14.81 22.42 14.83
C THR A 656 14.75 23.85 14.31
N THR A 657 14.55 24.84 15.18
CA THR A 657 14.51 26.25 14.80
C THR A 657 15.89 26.70 14.31
N SER A 658 16.96 26.31 15.01
CA SER A 658 18.34 26.63 14.61
C SER A 658 18.71 26.02 13.24
N ILE A 659 18.20 24.83 12.91
CA ILE A 659 18.37 24.22 11.57
C ILE A 659 17.73 25.10 10.49
N VAL A 660 16.52 25.61 10.72
CA VAL A 660 15.79 26.45 9.74
C VAL A 660 16.43 27.83 9.62
N VAL A 661 16.86 28.43 10.73
CA VAL A 661 17.58 29.72 10.75
C VAL A 661 18.89 29.62 9.98
N GLU A 662 19.66 28.54 10.17
CA GLU A 662 20.91 28.35 9.44
C GLU A 662 20.66 28.13 7.93
N ALA A 663 19.62 27.38 7.58
CA ALA A 663 19.21 27.24 6.17
C ALA A 663 18.84 28.59 5.54
N LEU A 664 18.21 29.50 6.30
CA LEU A 664 17.91 30.85 5.87
C LEU A 664 19.20 31.67 5.66
N ARG A 665 20.14 31.62 6.60
CA ARG A 665 21.44 32.30 6.50
C ARG A 665 22.19 31.85 5.25
N LEU A 666 22.32 30.53 5.05
CA LEU A 666 22.98 29.94 3.87
C LEU A 666 22.30 30.36 2.56
N LYS A 667 20.97 30.48 2.55
CA LYS A 667 20.24 30.99 1.38
C LYS A 667 20.57 32.46 1.11
N GLN A 668 20.66 33.29 2.14
CA GLN A 668 21.05 34.70 2.02
C GLN A 668 22.50 34.88 1.56
N GLU A 669 23.39 33.97 1.95
CA GLU A 669 24.79 33.90 1.49
C GLU A 669 24.94 33.40 0.04
N GLY A 670 23.83 33.03 -0.62
CA GLY A 670 23.84 32.59 -2.02
C GLY A 670 24.24 31.13 -2.22
N ALA A 671 24.19 30.29 -1.17
CA ALA A 671 24.46 28.87 -1.31
C ALA A 671 23.43 28.18 -2.22
N ARG A 672 23.85 27.13 -2.92
CA ARG A 672 22.98 26.40 -3.85
C ARG A 672 21.81 25.76 -3.10
N ILE A 673 20.58 26.06 -3.51
CA ILE A 673 19.34 25.63 -2.84
C ILE A 673 19.26 24.11 -2.67
N SER A 674 19.69 23.33 -3.67
CA SER A 674 19.71 21.86 -3.57
C SER A 674 20.68 21.34 -2.50
N ASP A 675 21.80 22.03 -2.28
CA ASP A 675 22.79 21.66 -1.26
C ASP A 675 22.25 21.99 0.13
N ILE A 676 21.54 23.12 0.28
CA ILE A 676 20.82 23.48 1.52
C ILE A 676 19.74 22.44 1.82
N ALA A 677 18.90 22.10 0.84
CA ALA A 677 17.84 21.11 0.99
C ALA A 677 18.39 19.76 1.47
N TYR A 678 19.49 19.28 0.88
CA TYR A 678 20.13 18.03 1.28
C TYR A 678 20.70 18.12 2.70
N CYS A 679 21.48 19.16 2.98
CA CYS A 679 22.21 19.28 4.24
C CYS A 679 21.27 19.54 5.43
N ALA A 680 20.18 20.28 5.24
CA ALA A 680 19.19 20.53 6.30
C ALA A 680 18.42 19.26 6.68
N GLN A 681 17.95 18.50 5.69
CA GLN A 681 17.33 17.19 5.93
C GLN A 681 18.30 16.21 6.61
N LYS A 682 19.57 16.22 6.19
CA LYS A 682 20.61 15.40 6.81
C LYS A 682 20.91 15.83 8.24
N ALA A 683 20.97 17.12 8.55
CA ALA A 683 21.20 17.62 9.91
C ALA A 683 20.07 17.20 10.85
N LEU A 684 18.82 17.37 10.43
CA LEU A 684 17.65 16.90 11.17
C LEU A 684 17.72 15.39 11.45
N ALA A 685 18.05 14.60 10.42
CA ALA A 685 18.18 13.15 10.51
C ALA A 685 19.32 12.72 11.45
N LEU A 686 20.46 13.40 11.40
CA LEU A 686 21.59 13.11 12.30
C LEU A 686 21.26 13.47 13.74
N GLY A 687 20.62 14.62 14.02
CA GLY A 687 20.19 14.98 15.37
C GLY A 687 19.22 13.97 15.98
N LEU A 688 18.20 13.54 15.22
CA LEU A 688 17.30 12.47 15.65
C LEU A 688 18.04 11.14 15.87
N GLY A 689 18.94 10.78 14.97
CA GLY A 689 19.74 9.56 15.09
C GLY A 689 20.69 9.56 16.28
N GLU A 690 21.31 10.70 16.58
CA GLU A 690 22.18 10.92 17.74
C GLU A 690 21.40 10.74 19.05
N MET A 691 20.30 11.48 19.22
CA MET A 691 19.44 11.35 20.39
C MET A 691 18.87 9.94 20.56
N ALA A 692 18.47 9.27 19.48
CA ALA A 692 17.93 7.92 19.56
C ALA A 692 18.98 6.88 20.00
N VAL A 693 20.24 7.09 19.64
CA VAL A 693 21.34 6.25 20.11
C VAL A 693 21.61 6.49 21.60
N GLU A 694 21.60 7.74 22.06
CA GLU A 694 21.74 8.05 23.49
C GLU A 694 20.64 7.39 24.33
N VAL A 695 19.38 7.49 23.86
CA VAL A 695 18.24 6.80 24.49
C VAL A 695 18.42 5.28 24.46
N ALA A 696 18.86 4.70 23.34
CA ALA A 696 19.09 3.26 23.26
C ALA A 696 20.19 2.78 24.22
N GLU A 697 21.24 3.57 24.43
CA GLU A 697 22.31 3.30 25.39
C GLU A 697 21.81 3.41 26.84
N GLU A 698 20.99 4.43 27.16
CA GLU A 698 20.38 4.63 28.48
C GLU A 698 19.48 3.45 28.88
N TYR A 699 18.58 3.04 27.98
CA TYR A 699 17.66 1.93 28.21
C TYR A 699 18.29 0.54 27.95
N ARG A 700 19.54 0.50 27.47
CA ARG A 700 20.28 -0.73 27.11
C ARG A 700 19.62 -1.59 26.03
N ILE A 701 18.80 -0.98 25.19
CA ILE A 701 18.09 -1.65 24.08
C ILE A 701 18.96 -1.64 22.83
N LYS A 702 19.19 -2.81 22.24
CA LYS A 702 20.11 -2.97 21.08
C LYS A 702 19.44 -2.82 19.71
N THR A 703 18.15 -2.50 19.69
CA THR A 703 17.33 -2.41 18.48
C THR A 703 16.69 -1.04 18.37
N LEU A 704 16.93 -0.38 17.24
CA LEU A 704 16.32 0.90 16.91
C LEU A 704 15.46 0.77 15.64
N GLY A 705 14.21 1.19 15.75
CA GLY A 705 13.23 1.23 14.67
C GLY A 705 13.01 2.63 14.11
N ILE A 706 12.48 2.71 12.89
CA ILE A 706 11.91 3.94 12.33
C ILE A 706 10.56 3.66 11.67
N SER A 707 9.58 4.50 11.98
CA SER A 707 8.22 4.45 11.42
C SER A 707 7.66 5.88 11.29
N GLY A 708 6.46 6.03 10.73
CA GLY A 708 5.83 7.31 10.42
C GLY A 708 5.98 7.75 8.95
N GLY A 709 5.16 8.70 8.51
CA GLY A 709 5.08 9.15 7.11
C GLY A 709 6.36 9.82 6.58
N VAL A 710 7.25 10.32 7.44
CA VAL A 710 8.55 10.86 7.01
C VAL A 710 9.57 9.75 6.76
N ALA A 711 9.33 8.53 7.24
CA ALA A 711 10.19 7.38 6.97
C ALA A 711 10.15 6.90 5.50
N TYR A 712 9.37 7.55 4.63
CA TYR A 712 9.52 7.42 3.17
C TYR A 712 10.72 8.18 2.61
N ASN A 713 11.22 9.19 3.33
CA ASN A 713 12.28 10.08 2.89
C ASN A 713 13.64 9.36 2.94
N ASN A 714 14.22 9.11 1.77
CA ASN A 714 15.44 8.33 1.66
C ASN A 714 16.67 9.08 2.21
N ILE A 715 16.71 10.42 2.16
CA ILE A 715 17.81 11.21 2.75
C ILE A 715 17.81 11.02 4.27
N ILE A 716 16.63 11.10 4.90
CA ILE A 716 16.47 10.99 6.35
C ILE A 716 16.77 9.55 6.81
N VAL A 717 16.05 8.56 6.29
CA VAL A 717 16.18 7.16 6.74
C VAL A 717 17.59 6.64 6.50
N LYS A 718 18.20 6.94 5.35
CA LYS A 718 19.57 6.51 5.07
C LYS A 718 20.57 7.15 6.04
N SER A 719 20.43 8.45 6.32
CA SER A 719 21.35 9.15 7.22
C SER A 719 21.26 8.61 8.66
N ILE A 720 20.04 8.38 9.16
CA ILE A 720 19.81 7.75 10.47
C ILE A 720 20.39 6.34 10.48
N ALA A 721 20.04 5.51 9.49
CA ALA A 721 20.48 4.11 9.46
C ALA A 721 22.01 3.98 9.38
N ASP A 722 22.67 4.82 8.58
CA ASP A 722 24.13 4.84 8.48
C ASP A 722 24.78 5.28 9.80
N TYR A 723 24.17 6.21 10.54
CA TYR A 723 24.64 6.64 11.86
C TYR A 723 24.46 5.53 12.91
N VAL A 724 23.25 5.00 13.05
CA VAL A 724 22.88 3.97 14.03
C VAL A 724 23.72 2.69 13.85
N ARG A 725 23.93 2.25 12.60
CA ARG A 725 24.77 1.07 12.31
C ARG A 725 26.22 1.27 12.71
N LYS A 726 26.78 2.48 12.55
CA LYS A 726 28.15 2.78 12.98
C LYS A 726 28.33 2.70 14.50
N LYS A 727 27.25 2.87 15.26
CA LYS A 727 27.22 2.72 16.72
C LYS A 727 26.95 1.28 17.17
N GLY A 728 26.82 0.34 16.23
CA GLY A 728 26.63 -1.08 16.54
C GLY A 728 25.20 -1.48 16.94
N ILE A 729 24.23 -0.57 16.80
CA ILE A 729 22.81 -0.83 17.10
C ILE A 729 22.11 -1.41 15.86
N LYS A 730 21.20 -2.37 16.07
CA LYS A 730 20.43 -3.01 14.99
C LYS A 730 19.35 -2.05 14.50
N PHE A 731 19.40 -1.69 13.22
CA PHE A 731 18.41 -0.81 12.60
C PHE A 731 17.26 -1.58 11.93
N LYS A 732 16.02 -1.26 12.30
CA LYS A 732 14.78 -1.86 11.79
C LYS A 732 13.91 -0.81 11.09
N GLN A 733 13.30 -1.22 9.99
CA GLN A 733 12.35 -0.43 9.21
C GLN A 733 11.32 -1.38 8.61
N HIS A 734 10.15 -0.86 8.26
CA HIS A 734 9.11 -1.63 7.60
C HIS A 734 9.55 -2.16 6.22
N THR A 735 9.06 -3.34 5.89
CA THR A 735 9.29 -4.11 4.67
C THR A 735 8.01 -4.78 4.16
N VAL A 736 7.06 -5.10 5.05
CA VAL A 736 5.80 -5.74 4.69
C VAL A 736 4.63 -4.75 4.67
N LEU A 737 4.64 -3.74 5.55
CA LEU A 737 3.66 -2.65 5.55
C LEU A 737 4.29 -1.31 5.16
N PRO A 738 3.50 -0.30 4.75
CA PRO A 738 3.99 1.05 4.57
C PRO A 738 4.39 1.66 5.92
N PRO A 739 5.56 2.31 6.08
CA PRO A 739 5.92 2.95 7.34
C PRO A 739 5.00 4.11 7.78
N GLY A 740 4.26 4.75 6.86
CA GLY A 740 3.23 5.73 7.22
C GLY A 740 1.95 5.08 7.76
N ASP A 741 0.84 5.80 7.74
CA ASP A 741 -0.42 5.41 8.41
C ASP A 741 -0.99 4.06 7.99
N GLY A 742 -0.58 3.54 6.83
CA GLY A 742 -0.94 2.21 6.35
C GLY A 742 -0.45 1.05 7.23
N CYS A 743 0.32 1.30 8.29
CA CYS A 743 0.71 0.29 9.28
C CYS A 743 -0.02 0.40 10.63
N ILE A 744 -0.82 1.46 10.83
CA ILE A 744 -1.42 1.80 12.13
C ILE A 744 -2.41 0.74 12.60
N SER A 745 -3.21 0.15 11.72
CA SER A 745 -4.19 -0.88 12.11
C SER A 745 -3.52 -2.13 12.68
N LEU A 746 -2.37 -2.56 12.14
CA LEU A 746 -1.59 -3.64 12.73
C LEU A 746 -1.05 -3.23 14.10
N GLY A 747 -0.50 -2.02 14.21
CA GLY A 747 0.02 -1.48 15.45
C GLY A 747 -1.01 -1.39 16.58
N GLN A 748 -2.23 -0.97 16.24
CA GLN A 748 -3.37 -0.96 17.15
C GLN A 748 -3.72 -2.37 17.65
N ALA A 749 -3.75 -3.37 16.75
CA ALA A 749 -4.01 -4.74 17.13
C ALA A 749 -2.91 -5.31 18.03
N GLN A 750 -1.64 -5.05 17.71
CA GLN A 750 -0.50 -5.46 18.53
C GLN A 750 -0.52 -4.81 19.91
N TYR A 751 -0.86 -3.52 20.00
CA TYR A 751 -0.96 -2.82 21.28
C TYR A 751 -1.96 -3.49 22.24
N VAL A 752 -3.10 -3.96 21.72
CA VAL A 752 -4.10 -4.70 22.52
C VAL A 752 -3.53 -6.00 23.07
N LEU A 753 -2.67 -6.70 22.31
CA LEU A 753 -1.99 -7.90 22.78
C LEU A 753 -1.01 -7.58 23.91
N GLU A 754 -0.16 -6.57 23.73
CA GLU A 754 0.83 -6.21 24.76
C GLU A 754 0.18 -5.80 26.06
N ARG A 755 -0.89 -4.99 26.01
CA ARG A 755 -1.67 -4.59 27.18
C ARG A 755 -2.26 -5.76 27.98
N LYS A 756 -2.46 -6.93 27.35
CA LYS A 756 -2.98 -8.14 28.02
C LYS A 756 -1.88 -9.07 28.51
N ASN A 757 -0.65 -8.89 28.06
CA ASN A 757 0.46 -9.77 28.38
C ASN A 757 1.18 -9.40 29.68
N GLY A 758 0.96 -8.19 30.19
CA GLY A 758 1.56 -7.63 31.39
C GLY A 758 1.43 -6.12 31.36
#